data_AF-S7VSI0-F1
#
_entry.id   AF-S7VSI0-F1
#
_cell.length_a   1.000
_cell.length_b   1.000
_cell.length_c   1.000
_cell.angle_alpha   90.00
_cell.angle_beta   90.00
_cell.angle_gamma   90.00
#
_symmetry.space_group_name_H-M   'P 1'
#
loop_
_entity.id
_entity.type
_entity.pdbx_description
1 polymer ?
#
loop_
_entity_poly.entity_id
_entity_poly.type
_entity_poly.pdbx_seq_one_letter_code
_entity_poly.pdbx_strand_id
1 'polypeptide(L)'
;MFFLAFVQISNAQFLWYENESNIYKIEQESTSSGTFLRDVPNPNTTGINTNTTVSKFNREEGTSAFLQFDLYNTVIDFSGYAVTFKAYIDIPTAALTANNSKISVHLSHATVSSESEIELNFTVGQQWETFTFNFNGTSIPNAIINANGYQHIALGFANGTASVPTTTYYIDSISGTTDQIVDVAPHPASWLSGSWGITFPVFGGERLDSEVAGGYNLPAGAQEVVDELPAVGHVITNLSYFAHSHYFALRQNSNVDVATEIHEALVPSVANQNIIFEVMQTFIDDGKKVILYISTNYLDRAIDDGADIEAAWINYYTNNFAGDEYAAYKDLIEGFVLEVKDYADGYWLDTTSKLHNDGHLEDFVQMIKNTDPTAIIGAQPTGLYFTDENGDNLLVDSDGIDDEDDSDYRIIKFEANSTYQDYTKGHVTPLGQGAPPNSWAYEEYTIPNMVENPWSMYEGNTVLKHVWFPIREKWHVSSHPIVFGIEDAYRFTKRLVQANAALTFATTIDDTGSDKGYMMDDEMLIMKAINDRLISIPIAECEPYVRPEGAHLVGEAALSVLNYNSSEVEFFPNPASETLTLNRMTSEVNHITVFNTIGTKVLEKVWHNGSTTTQLDMRSLDSGIYFVKLSNSNHYSITRKIIVSK
;
A
#
# COMPACT_ATOMS: atom_id res chain seq x y z
N MET A 1 -12.94 -1.18 62.06
CA MET A 1 -13.56 -1.22 60.73
C MET A 1 -12.47 -0.85 59.74
N PHE A 2 -11.78 -1.85 59.20
CA PHE A 2 -10.72 -1.64 58.20
C PHE A 2 -11.41 -1.47 56.85
N PHE A 3 -11.27 -0.28 56.25
CA PHE A 3 -11.63 -0.05 54.85
C PHE A 3 -10.61 -0.81 53.99
N LEU A 4 -11.04 -1.93 53.39
CA LEU A 4 -10.33 -2.53 52.27
C LEU A 4 -10.55 -1.62 51.06
N ALA A 5 -9.52 -0.87 50.70
CA ALA A 5 -9.43 -0.26 49.39
C ALA A 5 -9.26 -1.39 48.38
N PHE A 6 -10.29 -1.64 47.57
CA PHE A 6 -10.15 -2.46 46.37
C PHE A 6 -9.27 -1.67 45.41
N VAL A 7 -8.01 -2.09 45.28
CA VAL A 7 -7.18 -1.70 44.15
C VAL A 7 -7.77 -2.43 42.94
N GLN A 8 -8.53 -1.73 42.10
CA GLN A 8 -8.80 -2.22 40.75
C GLN A 8 -7.45 -2.30 40.05
N ILE A 9 -6.99 -3.52 39.81
CA ILE A 9 -5.88 -3.76 38.88
C ILE A 9 -6.45 -3.38 37.51
N SER A 10 -6.10 -2.18 37.01
CA SER A 10 -6.38 -1.84 35.62
C SER A 10 -5.48 -2.73 34.77
N ASN A 11 -6.05 -3.70 34.06
CA ASN A 11 -5.32 -4.37 33.00
C ASN A 11 -4.95 -3.34 31.93
N ALA A 12 -3.82 -3.54 31.25
CA ALA A 12 -3.45 -2.69 30.13
C ALA A 12 -4.59 -2.69 29.09
N GLN A 13 -4.89 -1.52 28.54
CA GLN A 13 -5.78 -1.37 27.40
C GLN A 13 -4.90 -0.90 26.23
N PHE A 14 -4.97 -1.63 25.13
CA PHE A 14 -4.30 -1.28 23.88
C PHE A 14 -5.31 -0.59 22.98
N LEU A 15 -4.93 0.55 22.43
CA LEU A 15 -5.73 1.24 21.43
C LEU A 15 -5.69 0.43 20.13
N TRP A 16 -6.86 0.00 19.68
CA TRP A 16 -7.05 -0.81 18.48
C TRP A 16 -7.47 0.01 17.27
N TYR A 17 -8.31 1.02 17.49
CA TYR A 17 -8.90 1.82 16.42
C TYR A 17 -9.07 3.28 16.85
N GLU A 18 -8.49 4.23 16.11
CA GLU A 18 -8.70 5.67 16.26
C GLU A 18 -8.29 6.43 14.98
N ASN A 19 -9.16 7.33 14.51
CA ASN A 19 -8.94 8.06 13.26
C ASN A 19 -7.89 9.16 13.42
N GLU A 20 -7.98 10.00 14.46
CA GLU A 20 -7.07 11.14 14.66
C GLU A 20 -5.59 10.74 14.70
N SER A 21 -5.32 9.58 15.30
CA SER A 21 -3.96 9.04 15.45
C SER A 21 -3.58 8.02 14.39
N ASN A 22 -4.45 7.74 13.40
CA ASN A 22 -4.16 6.79 12.33
C ASN A 22 -3.77 5.41 12.89
N ILE A 23 -4.59 4.91 13.82
CA ILE A 23 -4.40 3.60 14.45
C ILE A 23 -5.52 2.67 13.97
N TYR A 24 -5.16 1.66 13.16
CA TYR A 24 -6.07 0.67 12.59
C TYR A 24 -5.56 -0.76 12.81
N LYS A 25 -5.48 -1.17 14.08
CA LYS A 25 -5.07 -2.50 14.52
C LYS A 25 -6.20 -3.52 14.52
N ILE A 26 -7.36 -3.21 13.95
CA ILE A 26 -8.43 -4.16 13.67
C ILE A 26 -9.00 -3.79 12.31
N GLU A 27 -9.32 -4.78 11.48
CA GLU A 27 -9.74 -4.52 10.11
C GLU A 27 -11.27 -4.56 10.01
N GLN A 28 -11.86 -3.60 9.29
CA GLN A 28 -13.32 -3.59 9.13
C GLN A 28 -13.71 -4.67 8.13
N GLU A 29 -14.40 -5.70 8.62
CA GLU A 29 -14.80 -6.85 7.81
C GLU A 29 -16.15 -6.59 7.11
N SER A 30 -17.17 -6.19 7.87
CA SER A 30 -18.51 -6.03 7.31
C SER A 30 -19.40 -5.08 8.13
N THR A 31 -20.48 -4.63 7.49
CA THR A 31 -21.61 -3.99 8.17
C THR A 31 -22.89 -4.74 7.87
N SER A 32 -23.84 -4.72 8.80
CA SER A 32 -25.22 -5.16 8.56
C SER A 32 -26.20 -4.06 8.94
N SER A 33 -27.16 -3.79 8.06
CA SER A 33 -28.20 -2.77 8.25
C SER A 33 -27.64 -1.40 8.65
N GLY A 34 -26.57 -0.97 7.98
CA GLY A 34 -25.97 0.34 8.17
C GLY A 34 -24.72 0.57 7.31
N THR A 35 -24.30 1.83 7.26
CA THR A 35 -23.11 2.29 6.52
C THR A 35 -22.07 2.84 7.49
N PHE A 36 -20.82 2.40 7.33
CA PHE A 36 -19.68 2.86 8.14
C PHE A 36 -18.79 3.82 7.32
N LEU A 37 -18.40 4.93 7.93
CA LEU A 37 -17.55 5.96 7.34
C LEU A 37 -16.44 6.31 8.34
N ARG A 38 -15.20 6.39 7.86
CA ARG A 38 -14.04 6.85 8.63
C ARG A 38 -13.81 8.36 8.41
N ASP A 39 -12.96 8.96 9.24
CA ASP A 39 -12.43 10.32 9.09
C ASP A 39 -13.47 11.44 8.94
N VAL A 40 -14.66 11.28 9.53
CA VAL A 40 -15.67 12.33 9.50
C VAL A 40 -15.42 13.36 10.62
N PRO A 41 -15.86 14.63 10.47
CA PRO A 41 -15.77 15.61 11.53
C PRO A 41 -16.47 15.16 12.83
N ASN A 42 -15.82 15.34 13.97
CA ASN A 42 -16.41 15.05 15.27
C ASN A 42 -17.62 15.97 15.55
N PRO A 43 -18.82 15.42 15.85
CA PRO A 43 -20.02 16.21 16.09
C PRO A 43 -19.93 17.10 17.35
N ASN A 44 -19.04 16.76 18.30
CA ASN A 44 -18.84 17.51 19.52
C ASN A 44 -17.43 17.28 20.11
N THR A 45 -16.52 18.23 19.90
CA THR A 45 -15.14 18.21 20.41
C THR A 45 -14.98 18.76 21.83
N THR A 46 -16.06 19.19 22.48
CA THR A 46 -16.01 19.84 23.80
C THR A 46 -16.17 18.87 24.98
N GLY A 47 -16.49 17.60 24.69
CA GLY A 47 -16.72 16.55 25.66
C GLY A 47 -15.47 15.72 25.98
N ILE A 48 -15.69 14.44 26.31
CA ILE A 48 -14.62 13.48 26.60
C ILE A 48 -13.85 13.03 25.34
N ASN A 49 -14.41 13.24 24.16
CA ASN A 49 -13.73 13.01 22.90
C ASN A 49 -13.39 14.34 22.23
N THR A 50 -12.11 14.70 22.23
CA THR A 50 -11.61 15.96 21.67
C THR A 50 -11.02 15.82 20.27
N ASN A 51 -10.97 14.59 19.74
CA ASN A 51 -10.47 14.31 18.39
C ASN A 51 -11.29 15.11 17.36
N THR A 52 -10.63 15.67 16.36
CA THR A 52 -11.24 16.43 15.28
C THR A 52 -11.93 15.52 14.26
N THR A 53 -11.41 14.31 14.08
CA THR A 53 -11.99 13.26 13.21
C THR A 53 -12.39 12.03 14.02
N VAL A 54 -13.50 11.40 13.63
CA VAL A 54 -14.06 10.20 14.27
C VAL A 54 -14.75 9.33 13.21
N SER A 55 -15.20 8.14 13.58
CA SER A 55 -15.97 7.29 12.66
C SER A 55 -17.46 7.46 12.87
N LYS A 56 -18.22 7.28 11.80
CA LYS A 56 -19.68 7.40 11.77
C LYS A 56 -20.31 6.10 11.28
N PHE A 57 -21.31 5.64 12.00
CA PHE A 57 -22.15 4.51 11.60
C PHE A 57 -23.59 5.00 11.44
N ASN A 58 -24.08 5.00 10.21
CA ASN A 58 -25.46 5.33 9.87
C ASN A 58 -26.28 4.05 9.89
N ARG A 59 -27.02 3.83 10.98
CA ARG A 59 -27.90 2.68 11.14
C ARG A 59 -29.16 2.84 10.28
N GLU A 60 -29.54 1.79 9.57
CA GLU A 60 -30.82 1.67 8.87
C GLU A 60 -31.98 1.35 9.83
N GLU A 61 -33.21 1.63 9.43
CA GLU A 61 -34.39 1.23 10.21
C GLU A 61 -34.47 -0.30 10.31
N GLY A 62 -34.66 -0.82 11.52
CA GLY A 62 -34.81 -2.27 11.72
C GLY A 62 -34.57 -2.72 13.15
N THR A 63 -34.43 -4.04 13.34
CA THR A 63 -34.28 -4.68 14.66
C THR A 63 -32.82 -4.93 15.06
N SER A 64 -31.91 -4.91 14.09
CA SER A 64 -30.48 -5.13 14.32
C SER A 64 -29.63 -4.27 13.38
N ALA A 65 -28.44 -3.91 13.83
CA ALA A 65 -27.37 -3.40 12.98
C ALA A 65 -26.03 -3.67 13.65
N PHE A 66 -25.04 -4.08 12.85
CA PHE A 66 -23.70 -4.39 13.33
C PHE A 66 -22.63 -3.74 12.48
N LEU A 67 -21.53 -3.38 13.14
CA LEU A 67 -20.24 -3.09 12.55
C LEU A 67 -19.25 -4.14 13.05
N GLN A 68 -18.70 -4.95 12.15
CA GLN A 68 -17.82 -6.07 12.49
C GLN A 68 -16.38 -5.78 12.08
N PHE A 69 -15.45 -6.18 12.94
CA PHE A 69 -14.02 -6.13 12.71
C PHE A 69 -13.37 -7.49 12.93
N ASP A 70 -12.36 -7.76 12.12
CA ASP A 70 -11.41 -8.85 12.28
C ASP A 70 -10.35 -8.51 13.35
N LEU A 71 -9.96 -9.52 14.14
CA LEU A 71 -8.91 -9.44 15.15
C LEU A 71 -7.64 -10.16 14.66
N TYR A 72 -6.50 -9.47 14.66
CA TYR A 72 -5.19 -10.08 14.39
C TYR A 72 -4.80 -11.13 15.43
N ASN A 73 -5.17 -10.90 16.70
CA ASN A 73 -4.96 -11.84 17.78
C ASN A 73 -6.31 -12.32 18.33
N THR A 74 -6.54 -13.62 18.23
CA THR A 74 -7.77 -14.24 18.69
C THR A 74 -7.92 -14.19 20.20
N VAL A 75 -9.17 -14.17 20.67
CA VAL A 75 -9.49 -14.13 22.10
C VAL A 75 -9.70 -15.54 22.63
N ILE A 76 -8.70 -16.05 23.36
CA ILE A 76 -8.72 -17.38 23.97
C ILE A 76 -8.84 -17.37 25.49
N ASP A 77 -8.77 -16.18 26.12
CA ASP A 77 -8.91 -16.01 27.57
C ASP A 77 -9.69 -14.73 27.89
N PHE A 78 -10.66 -14.85 28.82
CA PHE A 78 -11.43 -13.73 29.34
C PHE A 78 -10.93 -13.19 30.68
N SER A 79 -9.89 -13.79 31.28
CA SER A 79 -9.29 -13.28 32.51
C SER A 79 -8.84 -11.83 32.36
N GLY A 80 -9.57 -10.92 33.00
CA GLY A 80 -9.31 -9.49 32.91
C GLY A 80 -9.63 -8.84 31.56
N TYR A 81 -10.34 -9.54 30.67
CA TYR A 81 -10.63 -9.08 29.32
C TYR A 81 -11.77 -8.06 29.31
N ALA A 82 -11.51 -6.90 28.71
CA ALA A 82 -12.50 -5.87 28.50
C ALA A 82 -12.24 -5.15 27.17
N VAL A 83 -13.32 -4.69 26.56
CA VAL A 83 -13.30 -3.79 25.40
C VAL A 83 -13.87 -2.45 25.83
N THR A 84 -13.21 -1.36 25.47
CA THR A 84 -13.63 0.00 25.78
C THR A 84 -13.67 0.83 24.51
N PHE A 85 -14.70 1.64 24.30
CA PHE A 85 -14.70 2.65 23.24
C PHE A 85 -15.56 3.86 23.62
N LYS A 86 -15.34 4.97 22.93
CA LYS A 86 -16.17 6.16 23.03
C LYS A 86 -17.27 6.08 21.98
N ALA A 87 -18.50 6.40 22.36
CA ALA A 87 -19.60 6.49 21.41
C ALA A 87 -20.49 7.71 21.67
N TYR A 88 -21.10 8.20 20.60
CA TYR A 88 -22.06 9.29 20.58
C TYR A 88 -23.26 8.84 19.75
N ILE A 89 -24.47 9.08 20.25
CA ILE A 89 -25.72 8.84 19.51
C ILE A 89 -26.36 10.18 19.13
N ASP A 90 -26.68 10.39 17.85
CA ASP A 90 -27.31 11.62 17.36
C ASP A 90 -28.83 11.60 17.54
N ILE A 91 -29.25 11.40 18.78
CA ILE A 91 -30.64 11.51 19.23
C ILE A 91 -30.62 12.37 20.49
N PRO A 92 -31.52 13.36 20.65
CA PRO A 92 -31.61 14.12 21.90
C PRO A 92 -31.89 13.22 23.11
N THR A 93 -31.33 13.50 24.28
CA THR A 93 -31.52 12.69 25.51
C THR A 93 -33.00 12.40 25.82
N ALA A 94 -33.89 13.37 25.58
CA ALA A 94 -35.33 13.22 25.83
C ALA A 94 -36.04 12.21 24.88
N ALA A 95 -35.39 11.82 23.78
CA ALA A 95 -35.88 10.85 22.80
C ALA A 95 -35.21 9.47 22.94
N LEU A 96 -34.33 9.29 23.94
CA LEU A 96 -33.83 7.96 24.30
C LEU A 96 -34.95 7.12 24.92
N THR A 97 -34.95 5.86 24.55
CA THR A 97 -35.89 4.82 24.96
C THR A 97 -35.10 3.54 25.24
N ALA A 98 -35.72 2.58 25.95
CA ALA A 98 -35.08 1.29 26.22
C ALA A 98 -34.72 0.48 24.96
N ASN A 99 -35.24 0.84 23.77
CA ASN A 99 -34.96 0.14 22.52
C ASN A 99 -33.81 0.79 21.73
N ASN A 100 -33.77 2.12 21.64
CA ASN A 100 -32.75 2.85 20.85
C ASN A 100 -31.50 3.22 21.65
N SER A 101 -31.51 3.08 22.98
CA SER A 101 -30.33 3.37 23.82
C SER A 101 -29.30 2.25 23.85
N LYS A 102 -29.59 1.06 23.31
CA LYS A 102 -28.75 -0.13 23.49
C LYS A 102 -27.50 -0.05 22.61
N ILE A 103 -26.38 -0.44 23.19
CA ILE A 103 -25.10 -0.62 22.48
C ILE A 103 -24.41 -1.87 23.03
N SER A 104 -23.87 -2.71 22.15
CA SER A 104 -23.31 -4.00 22.55
C SER A 104 -21.97 -4.30 21.90
N VAL A 105 -21.18 -5.14 22.56
CA VAL A 105 -19.99 -5.78 22.00
C VAL A 105 -20.23 -7.27 21.95
N HIS A 106 -19.91 -7.83 20.79
CA HIS A 106 -20.09 -9.20 20.42
C HIS A 106 -18.74 -9.80 20.02
N LEU A 107 -18.42 -10.98 20.54
CA LEU A 107 -17.22 -11.75 20.17
C LEU A 107 -17.66 -13.07 19.55
N SER A 108 -17.23 -13.30 18.31
CA SER A 108 -17.66 -14.45 17.51
C SER A 108 -16.47 -15.08 16.76
N HIS A 109 -16.73 -16.25 16.18
CA HIS A 109 -15.77 -17.01 15.37
C HIS A 109 -16.43 -17.23 14.00
N ALA A 110 -15.63 -17.21 12.92
CA ALA A 110 -16.13 -17.36 11.54
C ALA A 110 -17.04 -18.58 11.31
N THR A 111 -16.66 -19.77 11.81
CA THR A 111 -17.38 -21.03 11.55
C THR A 111 -18.07 -21.65 12.76
N VAL A 112 -17.81 -21.17 13.98
CA VAL A 112 -18.39 -21.74 15.21
C VAL A 112 -19.52 -20.85 15.71
N SER A 113 -20.74 -21.39 15.77
CA SER A 113 -21.98 -20.64 16.05
C SER A 113 -22.15 -20.16 17.50
N SER A 114 -21.08 -20.11 18.29
CA SER A 114 -21.14 -19.66 19.68
C SER A 114 -20.58 -18.25 19.78
N GLU A 115 -21.27 -17.38 20.50
CA GLU A 115 -20.93 -15.97 20.66
C GLU A 115 -20.87 -15.61 22.14
N SER A 116 -20.09 -14.57 22.47
CA SER A 116 -20.14 -13.90 23.77
C SER A 116 -20.55 -12.44 23.56
N GLU A 117 -21.57 -11.99 24.26
CA GLU A 117 -22.09 -10.62 24.12
C GLU A 117 -22.22 -9.91 25.47
N ILE A 118 -22.02 -8.59 25.47
CA ILE A 118 -22.36 -7.71 26.57
C ILE A 118 -23.08 -6.49 25.99
N GLU A 119 -24.25 -6.16 26.56
CA GLU A 119 -25.04 -4.98 26.20
C GLU A 119 -25.00 -3.94 27.32
N LEU A 120 -24.82 -2.69 26.93
CA LEU A 120 -24.93 -1.49 27.77
C LEU A 120 -25.96 -0.53 27.15
N ASN A 121 -26.18 0.61 27.80
CA ASN A 121 -27.13 1.61 27.33
C ASN A 121 -26.53 3.01 27.39
N PHE A 122 -26.74 3.81 26.34
CA PHE A 122 -26.58 5.25 26.39
C PHE A 122 -27.44 5.83 27.50
N THR A 123 -26.83 6.71 28.30
CA THR A 123 -27.53 7.45 29.35
C THR A 123 -27.82 8.88 28.94
N VAL A 124 -27.08 9.39 27.95
CA VAL A 124 -27.26 10.73 27.37
C VAL A 124 -27.22 10.67 25.85
N GLY A 125 -28.02 11.54 25.23
CA GLY A 125 -28.04 11.72 23.79
C GLY A 125 -27.26 12.98 23.40
N GLN A 126 -26.71 12.98 22.19
CA GLN A 126 -25.91 14.09 21.66
C GLN A 126 -24.71 14.49 22.54
N GLN A 127 -24.13 13.52 23.23
CA GLN A 127 -22.93 13.65 24.05
C GLN A 127 -22.10 12.37 23.93
N TRP A 128 -20.78 12.51 24.05
CA TRP A 128 -19.86 11.37 24.07
C TRP A 128 -19.92 10.66 25.43
N GLU A 129 -20.06 9.34 25.40
CA GLU A 129 -19.93 8.45 26.55
C GLU A 129 -18.80 7.44 26.30
N THR A 130 -18.12 7.01 27.38
CA THR A 130 -17.18 5.88 27.32
C THR A 130 -17.89 4.64 27.81
N PHE A 131 -17.87 3.59 26.98
CA PHE A 131 -18.44 2.29 27.30
C PHE A 131 -17.33 1.29 27.54
N THR A 132 -17.43 0.52 28.63
CA THR A 132 -16.50 -0.58 28.96
C THR A 132 -17.28 -1.88 29.12
N PHE A 133 -17.05 -2.82 28.21
CA PHE A 133 -17.67 -4.14 28.15
C PHE A 133 -16.72 -5.15 28.80
N ASN A 134 -17.04 -5.56 30.02
CA ASN A 134 -16.18 -6.39 30.86
C ASN A 134 -16.54 -7.87 30.78
N PHE A 135 -15.75 -8.64 30.02
CA PHE A 135 -15.91 -10.09 29.88
C PHE A 135 -15.25 -10.86 31.02
N ASN A 136 -14.55 -10.20 31.95
CA ASN A 136 -13.87 -10.87 33.05
C ASN A 136 -14.83 -11.75 33.88
N GLY A 137 -14.45 -13.01 34.06
CA GLY A 137 -15.20 -13.99 34.82
C GLY A 137 -16.32 -14.69 34.03
N THR A 138 -16.48 -14.38 32.73
CA THR A 138 -17.28 -15.22 31.83
C THR A 138 -16.41 -16.34 31.26
N SER A 139 -17.03 -17.43 30.82
CA SER A 139 -16.34 -18.60 30.26
C SER A 139 -16.38 -18.59 28.74
N ILE A 140 -15.25 -18.83 28.09
CA ILE A 140 -15.22 -19.14 26.66
C ILE A 140 -15.59 -20.62 26.45
N PRO A 141 -16.57 -20.95 25.59
CA PRO A 141 -16.92 -22.33 25.29
C PRO A 141 -15.73 -23.12 24.72
N ASN A 142 -15.58 -24.39 25.12
CA ASN A 142 -14.49 -25.25 24.63
C ASN A 142 -14.45 -25.37 23.10
N ALA A 143 -15.60 -25.30 22.43
CA ALA A 143 -15.66 -25.34 20.96
C ALA A 143 -14.92 -24.13 20.33
N ILE A 144 -15.01 -22.96 20.95
CA ILE A 144 -14.31 -21.75 20.51
C ILE A 144 -12.81 -21.88 20.81
N ILE A 145 -12.44 -22.30 22.02
CA ILE A 145 -11.02 -22.52 22.39
C ILE A 145 -10.35 -23.52 21.43
N ASN A 146 -11.02 -24.63 21.13
CA ASN A 146 -10.53 -25.66 20.21
C ASN A 146 -10.44 -25.16 18.76
N ALA A 147 -11.20 -24.13 18.41
CA ALA A 147 -11.16 -23.45 17.12
C ALA A 147 -10.23 -22.21 17.14
N ASN A 148 -9.32 -22.13 18.13
CA ASN A 148 -8.36 -21.03 18.28
C ASN A 148 -8.96 -19.68 18.68
N GLY A 149 -10.08 -19.66 19.41
CA GLY A 149 -10.60 -18.45 20.07
C GLY A 149 -11.56 -17.62 19.20
N TYR A 150 -12.04 -16.51 19.75
CA TYR A 150 -12.86 -15.57 18.97
C TYR A 150 -11.99 -14.78 18.00
N GLN A 151 -12.45 -14.66 16.75
CA GLN A 151 -11.74 -14.04 15.64
C GLN A 151 -12.31 -12.66 15.29
N HIS A 152 -13.58 -12.42 15.62
CA HIS A 152 -14.25 -11.16 15.26
C HIS A 152 -14.75 -10.44 16.50
N ILE A 153 -14.81 -9.12 16.39
CA ILE A 153 -15.55 -8.24 17.29
C ILE A 153 -16.60 -7.47 16.50
N ALA A 154 -17.86 -7.50 16.96
CA ALA A 154 -18.91 -6.69 16.39
C ALA A 154 -19.49 -5.70 17.40
N LEU A 155 -19.69 -4.46 16.96
CA LEU A 155 -20.43 -3.43 17.69
C LEU A 155 -21.89 -3.49 17.24
N GLY A 156 -22.79 -3.74 18.19
CA GLY A 156 -24.23 -3.76 17.95
C GLY A 156 -24.88 -2.43 18.30
N PHE A 157 -25.75 -1.94 17.41
CA PHE A 157 -26.42 -0.63 17.57
C PHE A 157 -27.93 -0.80 17.68
N ALA A 158 -28.49 -0.57 18.88
CA ALA A 158 -29.92 -0.68 19.15
C ALA A 158 -30.52 -2.03 18.71
N ASN A 159 -29.86 -3.13 19.09
CA ASN A 159 -30.28 -4.49 18.77
C ASN A 159 -31.39 -4.98 19.71
N GLY A 160 -32.40 -5.66 19.16
CA GLY A 160 -33.47 -6.24 19.97
C GLY A 160 -34.64 -6.74 19.16
N THR A 161 -35.81 -6.84 19.80
CA THR A 161 -37.03 -7.37 19.17
C THR A 161 -37.93 -6.30 18.58
N ALA A 162 -37.59 -5.01 18.74
CA ALA A 162 -38.38 -3.89 18.27
C ALA A 162 -37.63 -3.14 17.15
N SER A 163 -38.35 -2.74 16.10
CA SER A 163 -37.78 -1.89 15.06
C SER A 163 -37.44 -0.52 15.63
N VAL A 164 -36.23 -0.04 15.38
CA VAL A 164 -35.79 1.32 15.67
C VAL A 164 -35.61 2.11 14.37
N PRO A 165 -35.95 3.42 14.35
CA PRO A 165 -35.73 4.27 13.18
C PRO A 165 -34.25 4.40 12.81
N THR A 166 -33.99 4.93 11.62
CA THR A 166 -32.65 5.32 11.20
C THR A 166 -32.00 6.24 12.24
N THR A 167 -30.74 5.97 12.57
CA THR A 167 -30.03 6.66 13.66
C THR A 167 -28.55 6.77 13.32
N THR A 168 -27.95 7.93 13.57
CA THR A 168 -26.50 8.12 13.39
C THR A 168 -25.78 7.91 14.72
N TYR A 169 -24.73 7.09 14.67
CA TYR A 169 -23.78 6.89 15.77
C TYR A 169 -22.41 7.38 15.32
N TYR A 170 -21.63 7.89 16.28
CA TYR A 170 -20.21 8.12 16.10
C TYR A 170 -19.45 7.26 17.10
N ILE A 171 -18.33 6.68 16.67
CA ILE A 171 -17.49 5.82 17.48
C ILE A 171 -16.05 6.27 17.38
N ASP A 172 -15.30 6.09 18.45
CA ASP A 172 -13.87 6.41 18.48
C ASP A 172 -13.13 5.69 19.61
N SER A 173 -11.80 5.66 19.50
CA SER A 173 -10.87 5.11 20.49
C SER A 173 -11.22 3.69 20.96
N ILE A 174 -11.49 2.75 20.04
CA ILE A 174 -11.74 1.35 20.40
C ILE A 174 -10.46 0.76 20.96
N SER A 175 -10.53 0.21 22.17
CA SER A 175 -9.40 -0.36 22.89
C SER A 175 -9.80 -1.67 23.53
N GLY A 176 -8.84 -2.55 23.78
CA GLY A 176 -9.10 -3.74 24.60
C GLY A 176 -7.85 -4.35 25.21
N THR A 177 -8.05 -5.46 25.93
CA THR A 177 -7.01 -6.05 26.79
C THR A 177 -5.88 -6.74 26.03
N THR A 178 -6.13 -7.26 24.82
CA THR A 178 -5.12 -7.92 23.98
C THR A 178 -4.65 -6.94 22.91
N ASP A 179 -3.35 -6.74 22.71
CA ASP A 179 -2.86 -5.91 21.61
C ASP A 179 -3.17 -6.60 20.28
N GLN A 180 -3.65 -5.86 19.29
CA GLN A 180 -4.07 -6.40 18.00
C GLN A 180 -3.02 -6.09 16.94
N ILE A 181 -1.78 -6.49 17.21
CA ILE A 181 -0.68 -6.42 16.25
C ILE A 181 -0.46 -7.80 15.63
N VAL A 182 -0.08 -7.86 14.36
CA VAL A 182 0.27 -9.12 13.70
C VAL A 182 1.47 -9.75 14.40
N ASP A 183 1.33 -11.01 14.80
CA ASP A 183 2.50 -11.84 15.12
C ASP A 183 3.18 -12.23 13.80
N VAL A 184 4.22 -11.48 13.44
CA VAL A 184 4.92 -11.64 12.16
C VAL A 184 5.69 -12.96 12.12
N ALA A 185 6.26 -13.41 13.25
CA ALA A 185 7.19 -14.54 13.27
C ALA A 185 6.63 -15.86 12.71
N PRO A 186 5.37 -16.28 13.00
CA PRO A 186 4.78 -17.48 12.43
C PRO A 186 4.25 -17.31 11.00
N HIS A 187 4.18 -16.09 10.45
CA HIS A 187 3.58 -15.84 9.15
C HIS A 187 4.50 -16.34 8.00
N PRO A 188 3.96 -16.99 6.95
CA PRO A 188 4.77 -17.44 5.81
C PRO A 188 5.58 -16.32 5.15
N ALA A 189 4.96 -15.15 4.95
CA ALA A 189 5.60 -13.95 4.39
C ALA A 189 6.46 -13.13 5.38
N SER A 190 6.78 -13.69 6.56
CA SER A 190 7.58 -12.99 7.58
C SER A 190 8.94 -12.53 7.09
N TRP A 191 9.60 -13.33 6.23
CA TRP A 191 10.90 -13.00 5.66
C TRP A 191 10.85 -11.86 4.64
N LEU A 192 9.67 -11.59 4.07
CA LEU A 192 9.46 -10.50 3.10
C LEU A 192 9.18 -9.18 3.83
N SER A 193 8.70 -9.21 5.07
CA SER A 193 8.40 -8.03 5.88
C SER A 193 9.66 -7.21 6.14
N GLY A 194 9.68 -5.95 5.68
CA GLY A 194 10.85 -5.07 5.74
C GLY A 194 11.93 -5.38 4.70
N SER A 195 11.63 -6.25 3.72
CA SER A 195 12.54 -6.58 2.63
C SER A 195 12.33 -5.67 1.43
N TRP A 196 13.40 -5.35 0.71
CA TRP A 196 13.34 -4.72 -0.61
C TRP A 196 14.01 -5.64 -1.63
N GLY A 197 13.49 -5.60 -2.85
CA GLY A 197 13.85 -6.51 -3.91
C GLY A 197 14.01 -5.85 -5.28
N ILE A 198 14.56 -6.63 -6.20
CA ILE A 198 14.71 -6.28 -7.61
C ILE A 198 14.10 -7.38 -8.48
N THR A 199 13.98 -7.12 -9.77
CA THR A 199 13.56 -8.12 -10.76
C THR A 199 14.75 -8.51 -11.63
N PHE A 200 14.94 -9.80 -11.86
CA PHE A 200 15.96 -10.31 -12.76
C PHE A 200 15.33 -11.23 -13.82
N PRO A 201 14.96 -10.69 -14.99
CA PRO A 201 14.36 -11.49 -16.06
C PRO A 201 15.29 -12.56 -16.64
N VAL A 202 14.73 -13.75 -16.88
CA VAL A 202 15.35 -14.83 -17.65
C VAL A 202 14.41 -15.19 -18.79
N PHE A 203 14.88 -15.14 -20.02
CA PHE A 203 14.05 -15.52 -21.17
C PHE A 203 13.59 -16.99 -21.07
N GLY A 204 12.44 -17.30 -21.68
CA GLY A 204 11.91 -18.66 -21.76
C GLY A 204 11.89 -19.20 -23.18
N GLY A 205 11.63 -20.50 -23.31
CA GLY A 205 11.44 -21.15 -24.59
C GLY A 205 12.63 -21.06 -25.54
N GLU A 206 12.34 -21.13 -26.84
CA GLU A 206 13.33 -20.92 -27.90
C GLU A 206 13.92 -19.50 -27.90
N ARG A 207 13.21 -18.53 -27.32
CA ARG A 207 13.74 -17.17 -27.17
C ARG A 207 15.00 -17.17 -26.33
N LEU A 208 15.04 -17.91 -25.21
CA LEU A 208 16.26 -18.04 -24.42
C LEU A 208 17.44 -18.52 -25.27
N ASP A 209 17.20 -19.50 -26.13
CA ASP A 209 18.24 -20.02 -27.02
C ASP A 209 18.76 -18.96 -27.98
N SER A 210 17.86 -18.17 -28.57
CA SER A 210 18.22 -17.07 -29.47
C SER A 210 19.03 -15.97 -28.77
N GLU A 211 18.66 -15.62 -27.54
CA GLU A 211 19.29 -14.52 -26.79
C GLU A 211 20.68 -14.97 -26.33
N VAL A 212 20.83 -16.19 -25.79
CA VAL A 212 22.15 -16.74 -25.43
C VAL A 212 23.07 -16.83 -26.66
N ALA A 213 22.57 -17.30 -27.81
CA ALA A 213 23.33 -17.28 -29.05
C ALA A 213 23.68 -15.86 -29.52
N GLY A 214 22.85 -14.87 -29.17
CA GLY A 214 23.06 -13.43 -29.38
C GLY A 214 24.00 -12.76 -28.39
N GLY A 215 24.58 -13.52 -27.44
CA GLY A 215 25.65 -13.08 -26.53
C GLY A 215 25.23 -12.78 -25.10
N TYR A 216 24.00 -13.11 -24.69
CA TYR A 216 23.55 -12.86 -23.30
C TYR A 216 24.25 -13.77 -22.29
N ASN A 217 24.61 -13.21 -21.14
CA ASN A 217 25.24 -13.94 -20.04
C ASN A 217 24.48 -13.72 -18.71
N LEU A 218 23.30 -14.31 -18.63
CA LEU A 218 22.41 -14.19 -17.47
C LEU A 218 23.03 -14.66 -16.13
N PRO A 219 23.79 -15.78 -16.07
CA PRO A 219 24.46 -16.18 -14.82
C PRO A 219 25.46 -15.13 -14.32
N ALA A 220 26.20 -14.46 -15.22
CA ALA A 220 27.13 -13.42 -14.81
C ALA A 220 26.43 -12.11 -14.40
N GLY A 221 25.29 -11.78 -15.03
CA GLY A 221 24.45 -10.67 -14.58
C GLY A 221 23.83 -10.92 -13.19
N ALA A 222 23.43 -12.16 -12.90
CA ALA A 222 22.98 -12.53 -11.56
C ALA A 222 24.10 -12.41 -10.53
N GLN A 223 25.34 -12.78 -10.89
CA GLN A 223 26.50 -12.59 -10.03
C GLN A 223 26.80 -11.11 -9.78
N GLU A 224 26.65 -10.23 -10.78
CA GLU A 224 26.80 -8.79 -10.58
C GLU A 224 25.80 -8.25 -9.55
N VAL A 225 24.54 -8.67 -9.62
CA VAL A 225 23.53 -8.30 -8.62
C VAL A 225 23.94 -8.75 -7.22
N VAL A 226 24.50 -9.94 -7.07
CA VAL A 226 25.02 -10.43 -5.78
C VAL A 226 26.17 -9.56 -5.29
N ASP A 227 27.14 -9.27 -6.15
CA ASP A 227 28.35 -8.55 -5.81
C ASP A 227 28.08 -7.07 -5.45
N GLU A 228 27.14 -6.44 -6.16
CA GLU A 228 26.90 -4.99 -6.07
C GLU A 228 25.73 -4.63 -5.14
N LEU A 229 24.78 -5.55 -4.90
CA LEU A 229 23.55 -5.28 -4.14
C LEU A 229 23.35 -6.25 -2.95
N PRO A 230 24.26 -6.26 -1.95
CA PRO A 230 24.19 -7.18 -0.80
C PRO A 230 23.00 -6.95 0.15
N ALA A 231 22.34 -5.78 0.10
CA ALA A 231 21.19 -5.47 0.94
C ALA A 231 19.84 -5.89 0.33
N VAL A 232 19.81 -6.27 -0.95
CA VAL A 232 18.61 -6.82 -1.60
C VAL A 232 18.24 -8.13 -0.90
N GLY A 233 17.03 -8.19 -0.33
CA GLY A 233 16.58 -9.36 0.41
C GLY A 233 15.87 -10.41 -0.45
N HIS A 234 15.35 -10.00 -1.61
CA HIS A 234 14.65 -10.91 -2.53
C HIS A 234 14.75 -10.48 -3.99
N VAL A 235 14.55 -11.45 -4.89
CA VAL A 235 14.55 -11.25 -6.34
C VAL A 235 13.28 -11.86 -6.94
N ILE A 236 12.54 -11.07 -7.71
CA ILE A 236 11.52 -11.63 -8.61
C ILE A 236 12.22 -12.03 -9.91
N THR A 237 12.18 -13.31 -10.25
CA THR A 237 12.48 -13.81 -11.60
C THR A 237 11.25 -14.52 -12.13
N ASN A 238 11.38 -15.46 -13.07
CA ASN A 238 10.22 -15.98 -13.78
C ASN A 238 10.28 -17.48 -14.06
N LEU A 239 9.11 -18.13 -13.93
CA LEU A 239 8.88 -19.48 -14.41
C LEU A 239 8.43 -19.45 -15.87
N SER A 240 7.35 -18.71 -16.14
CA SER A 240 6.95 -18.31 -17.50
C SER A 240 7.48 -16.91 -17.78
N TYR A 241 7.98 -16.64 -18.98
CA TYR A 241 8.53 -15.33 -19.32
C TYR A 241 7.50 -14.21 -19.17
N PHE A 242 7.96 -13.02 -18.77
CA PHE A 242 7.09 -11.88 -18.53
C PHE A 242 6.25 -11.57 -19.76
N ALA A 243 4.95 -11.45 -19.55
CA ALA A 243 3.98 -11.19 -20.60
C ALA A 243 3.94 -12.23 -21.76
N HIS A 244 4.56 -13.42 -21.60
CA HIS A 244 4.49 -14.53 -22.58
C HIS A 244 4.17 -15.82 -21.83
N SER A 245 2.88 -16.17 -21.75
CA SER A 245 2.40 -17.25 -20.88
C SER A 245 2.80 -18.67 -21.32
N HIS A 246 3.40 -18.79 -22.51
CA HIS A 246 3.77 -20.06 -23.13
C HIS A 246 5.28 -20.32 -23.15
N TYR A 247 6.14 -19.33 -22.87
CA TYR A 247 7.58 -19.52 -22.83
C TYR A 247 8.07 -19.76 -21.41
N PHE A 248 8.55 -20.97 -21.13
CA PHE A 248 9.06 -21.35 -19.81
C PHE A 248 10.58 -21.24 -19.72
N ALA A 249 11.11 -20.80 -18.58
CA ALA A 249 12.54 -20.59 -18.36
C ALA A 249 13.34 -21.90 -18.17
N LEU A 250 12.65 -23.01 -17.93
CA LEU A 250 13.23 -24.34 -17.75
C LEU A 250 12.61 -25.36 -18.72
N ARG A 251 13.38 -26.41 -19.02
CA ARG A 251 12.94 -27.49 -19.91
C ARG A 251 12.25 -28.65 -19.19
N GLN A 252 12.80 -29.03 -18.04
CA GLN A 252 12.31 -30.19 -17.31
C GLN A 252 10.93 -29.91 -16.71
N ASN A 253 10.06 -30.90 -16.78
CA ASN A 253 8.75 -30.88 -16.17
C ASN A 253 8.42 -32.30 -15.68
N SER A 254 8.01 -32.43 -14.43
CA SER A 254 7.78 -33.73 -13.78
C SER A 254 6.55 -34.48 -14.29
N ASN A 255 5.61 -33.79 -14.94
CA ASN A 255 4.31 -34.35 -15.34
C ASN A 255 4.23 -34.67 -16.84
N VAL A 256 4.91 -33.89 -17.70
CA VAL A 256 4.85 -34.02 -19.16
C VAL A 256 6.20 -33.69 -19.82
N ASP A 257 6.60 -34.41 -20.87
CA ASP A 257 7.73 -33.97 -21.71
C ASP A 257 7.25 -32.85 -22.65
N VAL A 258 7.29 -31.61 -22.17
CA VAL A 258 6.77 -30.42 -22.88
C VAL A 258 7.29 -30.32 -24.31
N ALA A 259 8.58 -30.62 -24.52
CA ALA A 259 9.19 -30.47 -25.83
C ALA A 259 8.69 -31.49 -26.85
N THR A 260 8.38 -32.72 -26.42
CA THR A 260 8.00 -33.80 -27.34
C THR A 260 6.49 -34.05 -27.38
N GLU A 261 5.77 -33.79 -26.30
CA GLU A 261 4.33 -34.02 -26.18
C GLU A 261 3.49 -32.77 -26.50
N ILE A 262 4.06 -31.57 -26.35
CA ILE A 262 3.40 -30.30 -26.68
C ILE A 262 4.14 -29.63 -27.83
N HIS A 263 5.22 -28.90 -27.56
CA HIS A 263 5.98 -28.18 -28.57
C HIS A 263 7.37 -27.78 -28.08
N GLU A 264 8.41 -28.01 -28.89
CA GLU A 264 9.81 -27.76 -28.49
C GLU A 264 10.09 -26.29 -28.18
N ALA A 265 9.46 -25.34 -28.89
CA ALA A 265 9.67 -23.91 -28.68
C ALA A 265 9.21 -23.37 -27.31
N LEU A 266 8.34 -24.09 -26.58
CA LEU A 266 7.82 -23.66 -25.28
C LEU A 266 8.89 -23.69 -24.17
N VAL A 267 9.96 -24.45 -24.40
CA VAL A 267 11.02 -24.70 -23.42
C VAL A 267 12.40 -24.50 -24.04
N PRO A 268 13.43 -24.14 -23.26
CA PRO A 268 14.76 -23.96 -23.80
C PRO A 268 15.37 -25.28 -24.30
N SER A 269 16.37 -25.16 -25.16
CA SER A 269 17.16 -26.30 -25.60
C SER A 269 17.87 -26.99 -24.44
N VAL A 270 18.25 -28.25 -24.65
CA VAL A 270 19.06 -29.03 -23.69
C VAL A 270 20.38 -28.32 -23.32
N ALA A 271 20.93 -27.48 -24.20
CA ALA A 271 22.15 -26.73 -23.94
C ALA A 271 21.93 -25.61 -22.92
N ASN A 272 20.75 -25.00 -22.89
CA ASN A 272 20.42 -23.82 -22.08
C ASN A 272 19.49 -24.10 -20.89
N GLN A 273 19.00 -25.34 -20.75
CA GLN A 273 18.03 -25.74 -19.72
C GLN A 273 18.46 -25.46 -18.26
N ASN A 274 19.77 -25.30 -18.00
CA ASN A 274 20.30 -25.06 -16.66
C ASN A 274 20.43 -23.59 -16.28
N ILE A 275 20.30 -22.65 -17.22
CA ILE A 275 20.59 -21.22 -16.99
C ILE A 275 19.74 -20.65 -15.85
N ILE A 276 18.44 -20.94 -15.81
CA ILE A 276 17.56 -20.47 -14.74
C ILE A 276 17.96 -21.04 -13.37
N PHE A 277 18.38 -22.31 -13.30
CA PHE A 277 18.84 -22.91 -12.05
C PHE A 277 20.16 -22.30 -11.58
N GLU A 278 21.08 -22.00 -12.49
CA GLU A 278 22.33 -21.29 -12.16
C GLU A 278 22.05 -19.88 -11.62
N VAL A 279 21.12 -19.14 -12.24
CA VAL A 279 20.68 -17.81 -11.78
C VAL A 279 20.03 -17.89 -10.38
N MET A 280 19.06 -18.78 -10.18
CA MET A 280 18.40 -18.94 -8.87
C MET A 280 19.40 -19.38 -7.79
N GLN A 281 20.28 -20.33 -8.10
CA GLN A 281 21.28 -20.81 -7.15
C GLN A 281 22.25 -19.70 -6.74
N THR A 282 22.64 -18.83 -7.68
CA THR A 282 23.50 -17.67 -7.41
C THR A 282 22.88 -16.74 -6.36
N PHE A 283 21.57 -16.49 -6.45
CA PHE A 283 20.85 -15.68 -5.46
C PHE A 283 20.71 -16.40 -4.12
N ILE A 284 20.37 -17.69 -4.12
CA ILE A 284 20.20 -18.50 -2.91
C ILE A 284 21.52 -18.63 -2.13
N ASP A 285 22.65 -18.80 -2.83
CA ASP A 285 23.97 -18.93 -2.21
C ASP A 285 24.40 -17.67 -1.45
N ASP A 286 23.90 -16.50 -1.86
CA ASP A 286 24.08 -15.22 -1.15
C ASP A 286 22.99 -14.94 -0.09
N GLY A 287 22.02 -15.84 0.06
CA GLY A 287 20.92 -15.72 1.02
C GLY A 287 19.76 -14.84 0.56
N LYS A 288 19.71 -14.47 -0.72
CA LYS A 288 18.56 -13.78 -1.31
C LYS A 288 17.41 -14.77 -1.55
N LYS A 289 16.19 -14.31 -1.29
CA LYS A 289 14.96 -15.08 -1.52
C LYS A 289 14.49 -14.97 -2.96
N VAL A 290 13.92 -16.03 -3.53
CA VAL A 290 13.50 -16.07 -4.93
C VAL A 290 11.98 -16.18 -5.05
N ILE A 291 11.37 -15.25 -5.80
CA ILE A 291 9.95 -15.29 -6.15
C ILE A 291 9.83 -15.51 -7.65
N LEU A 292 9.02 -16.49 -8.05
CA LEU A 292 8.82 -16.84 -9.47
C LEU A 292 7.51 -16.27 -10.03
N TYR A 293 7.63 -15.44 -11.05
CA TYR A 293 6.49 -14.99 -11.85
C TYR A 293 5.88 -16.14 -12.67
N ILE A 294 4.55 -16.20 -12.67
CA ILE A 294 3.74 -17.10 -13.50
C ILE A 294 2.62 -16.28 -14.17
N SER A 295 2.55 -16.27 -15.50
CA SER A 295 1.39 -15.74 -16.21
C SER A 295 0.30 -16.80 -16.26
N THR A 296 -0.83 -16.52 -15.62
CA THR A 296 -1.95 -17.46 -15.47
C THR A 296 -2.98 -17.43 -16.60
N ASN A 297 -2.66 -16.84 -17.74
CA ASN A 297 -3.58 -16.72 -18.88
C ASN A 297 -3.46 -17.89 -19.87
N TYR A 298 -3.36 -19.13 -19.35
CA TYR A 298 -3.11 -20.35 -20.13
C TYR A 298 -1.96 -20.16 -21.13
N LEU A 299 -2.07 -20.70 -22.35
CA LEU A 299 -1.15 -20.46 -23.45
C LEU A 299 -1.74 -19.47 -24.49
N ASP A 300 -2.71 -18.63 -24.09
CA ASP A 300 -3.43 -17.72 -25.00
C ASP A 300 -2.52 -16.81 -25.83
N ARG A 301 -1.34 -16.44 -25.28
CA ARG A 301 -0.39 -15.56 -25.98
C ARG A 301 0.48 -16.28 -27.02
N ALA A 302 0.37 -17.61 -27.12
CA ALA A 302 1.07 -18.38 -28.14
C ALA A 302 0.63 -18.01 -29.57
N ILE A 303 -0.60 -17.51 -29.73
CA ILE A 303 -1.14 -17.07 -31.02
C ILE A 303 -0.30 -15.96 -31.67
N ASP A 304 0.34 -15.12 -30.86
CA ASP A 304 1.12 -13.97 -31.33
C ASP A 304 2.50 -14.40 -31.86
N ASP A 305 3.01 -15.55 -31.41
CA ASP A 305 4.36 -16.04 -31.71
C ASP A 305 4.38 -17.21 -32.70
N GLY A 306 3.29 -17.99 -32.84
CA GLY A 306 3.21 -19.06 -33.84
C GLY A 306 1.88 -19.83 -33.84
N ALA A 307 1.21 -19.89 -34.99
CA ALA A 307 -0.04 -20.64 -35.16
C ALA A 307 0.12 -22.16 -34.96
N ASP A 308 1.34 -22.68 -35.06
CA ASP A 308 1.68 -24.08 -34.77
C ASP A 308 1.79 -24.36 -33.26
N ILE A 309 2.29 -23.42 -32.45
CA ILE A 309 2.35 -23.56 -30.98
C ILE A 309 0.94 -23.63 -30.40
N GLU A 310 0.05 -22.71 -30.81
CA GLU A 310 -1.35 -22.71 -30.38
C GLU A 310 -2.05 -24.02 -30.77
N ALA A 311 -1.88 -24.46 -32.02
CA ALA A 311 -2.48 -25.72 -32.49
C ALA A 311 -1.95 -26.93 -31.73
N ALA A 312 -0.67 -26.95 -31.37
CA ALA A 312 -0.06 -28.02 -30.59
C ALA A 312 -0.64 -28.09 -29.17
N TRP A 313 -0.80 -26.94 -28.50
CA TRP A 313 -1.45 -26.85 -27.20
C TRP A 313 -2.91 -27.34 -27.24
N ILE A 314 -3.69 -26.88 -28.22
CA ILE A 314 -5.08 -27.32 -28.42
C ILE A 314 -5.16 -28.83 -28.61
N ASN A 315 -4.29 -29.39 -29.45
CA ASN A 315 -4.23 -30.82 -29.68
C ASN A 315 -3.85 -31.59 -28.40
N TYR A 316 -2.92 -31.07 -27.60
CA TYR A 316 -2.48 -31.69 -26.37
C TYR A 316 -3.64 -31.82 -25.36
N TYR A 317 -4.29 -30.71 -24.98
CA TYR A 317 -5.34 -30.79 -23.98
C TYR A 317 -6.61 -31.50 -24.50
N THR A 318 -6.88 -31.42 -25.81
CA THR A 318 -8.00 -32.16 -26.41
C THR A 318 -7.81 -33.66 -26.30
N ASN A 319 -6.60 -34.15 -26.57
CA ASN A 319 -6.32 -35.59 -26.60
C ASN A 319 -6.03 -36.19 -25.22
N ASN A 320 -5.37 -35.44 -24.34
CA ASN A 320 -4.90 -35.95 -23.04
C ASN A 320 -5.83 -35.57 -21.87
N PHE A 321 -6.60 -34.49 -22.00
CA PHE A 321 -7.49 -33.97 -20.95
C PHE A 321 -8.95 -33.85 -21.41
N ALA A 322 -9.33 -34.58 -22.47
CA ALA A 322 -10.69 -34.59 -23.00
C ALA A 322 -11.26 -33.20 -23.33
N GLY A 323 -10.39 -32.24 -23.69
CA GLY A 323 -10.78 -30.86 -23.99
C GLY A 323 -10.78 -29.91 -22.78
N ASP A 324 -10.38 -30.38 -21.60
CA ASP A 324 -10.25 -29.55 -20.40
C ASP A 324 -8.88 -28.84 -20.38
N GLU A 325 -8.85 -27.62 -20.90
CA GLU A 325 -7.65 -26.79 -20.93
C GLU A 325 -7.15 -26.41 -19.53
N TYR A 326 -8.05 -26.19 -18.58
CA TYR A 326 -7.65 -25.87 -17.21
C TYR A 326 -6.94 -27.03 -16.54
N ALA A 327 -7.49 -28.24 -16.65
CA ALA A 327 -6.84 -29.43 -16.10
C ALA A 327 -5.45 -29.65 -16.72
N ALA A 328 -5.31 -29.46 -18.03
CA ALA A 328 -4.03 -29.57 -18.72
C ALA A 328 -3.02 -28.51 -18.26
N TYR A 329 -3.45 -27.25 -18.12
CA TYR A 329 -2.60 -26.16 -17.70
C TYR A 329 -2.18 -26.28 -16.22
N LYS A 330 -3.11 -26.69 -15.36
CA LYS A 330 -2.82 -26.99 -13.94
C LYS A 330 -1.77 -28.08 -13.81
N ASP A 331 -1.92 -29.19 -14.55
CA ASP A 331 -0.95 -30.30 -14.57
C ASP A 331 0.43 -29.86 -15.12
N LEU A 332 0.45 -29.06 -16.18
CA LEU A 332 1.67 -28.48 -16.74
C LEU A 332 2.41 -27.62 -15.70
N ILE A 333 1.72 -26.68 -15.05
CA ILE A 333 2.36 -25.79 -14.08
C ILE A 333 2.76 -26.55 -12.81
N GLU A 334 1.96 -27.50 -12.32
CA GLU A 334 2.34 -28.37 -11.20
C GLU A 334 3.66 -29.10 -11.49
N GLY A 335 3.80 -29.64 -12.70
CA GLY A 335 5.01 -30.33 -13.14
C GLY A 335 6.25 -29.43 -13.17
N PHE A 336 6.11 -28.14 -13.43
CA PHE A 336 7.20 -27.17 -13.32
C PHE A 336 7.48 -26.76 -11.87
N VAL A 337 6.44 -26.54 -11.05
CA VAL A 337 6.57 -26.22 -9.63
C VAL A 337 7.35 -27.32 -8.89
N LEU A 338 7.09 -28.59 -9.24
CA LEU A 338 7.85 -29.74 -8.70
C LEU A 338 9.36 -29.65 -8.93
N GLU A 339 9.80 -29.04 -10.04
CA GLU A 339 11.22 -28.92 -10.39
C GLU A 339 11.89 -27.72 -9.72
N VAL A 340 11.14 -26.67 -9.35
CA VAL A 340 11.69 -25.41 -8.85
C VAL A 340 11.43 -25.14 -7.37
N LYS A 341 10.59 -25.94 -6.69
CA LYS A 341 10.23 -25.72 -5.27
C LYS A 341 11.41 -25.69 -4.29
N ASP A 342 12.52 -26.33 -4.63
CA ASP A 342 13.75 -26.28 -3.79
C ASP A 342 14.58 -25.00 -4.05
N TYR A 343 14.18 -24.20 -5.04
CA TYR A 343 14.79 -22.94 -5.44
C TYR A 343 13.89 -21.73 -5.20
N ALA A 344 12.58 -21.93 -5.09
CA ALA A 344 11.60 -20.86 -4.93
C ALA A 344 11.22 -20.67 -3.45
N ASP A 345 11.06 -19.42 -3.04
CA ASP A 345 10.47 -19.04 -1.75
C ASP A 345 9.05 -18.47 -1.91
N GLY A 346 8.62 -18.21 -3.15
CA GLY A 346 7.30 -17.69 -3.45
C GLY A 346 6.95 -17.65 -4.93
N TYR A 347 5.68 -17.39 -5.23
CA TYR A 347 5.15 -17.28 -6.58
C TYR A 347 4.31 -16.02 -6.74
N TRP A 348 4.53 -15.32 -7.85
CA TRP A 348 3.78 -14.13 -8.23
C TRP A 348 2.90 -14.44 -9.44
N LEU A 349 1.58 -14.39 -9.26
CA LEU A 349 0.63 -14.77 -10.30
C LEU A 349 0.13 -13.54 -11.07
N ASP A 350 0.50 -13.46 -12.35
CA ASP A 350 0.03 -12.43 -13.27
C ASP A 350 -1.24 -12.83 -13.99
N THR A 351 -1.91 -11.85 -14.59
CA THR A 351 -3.01 -12.05 -15.55
C THR A 351 -4.13 -12.93 -14.99
N THR A 352 -4.32 -12.83 -13.67
CA THR A 352 -5.22 -13.65 -12.85
C THR A 352 -6.69 -13.57 -13.25
N SER A 353 -7.08 -12.54 -14.02
CA SER A 353 -8.45 -12.31 -14.46
C SER A 353 -9.06 -13.52 -15.16
N LYS A 354 -8.29 -14.25 -15.99
CA LYS A 354 -8.85 -15.37 -16.74
C LYS A 354 -9.19 -16.55 -15.83
N LEU A 355 -8.23 -17.04 -15.04
CA LEU A 355 -8.50 -18.07 -14.03
C LEU A 355 -9.56 -17.62 -13.01
N HIS A 356 -9.55 -16.34 -12.62
CA HIS A 356 -10.55 -15.82 -11.69
C HIS A 356 -11.96 -15.89 -12.28
N ASN A 357 -12.15 -15.41 -13.51
CA ASN A 357 -13.43 -15.43 -14.22
C ASN A 357 -13.92 -16.86 -14.48
N ASP A 358 -13.00 -17.80 -14.71
CA ASP A 358 -13.31 -19.22 -14.89
C ASP A 358 -13.56 -19.94 -13.53
N GLY A 359 -13.36 -19.28 -12.38
CA GLY A 359 -13.56 -19.86 -11.04
C GLY A 359 -12.43 -20.79 -10.57
N HIS A 360 -11.25 -20.65 -11.15
CA HIS A 360 -10.12 -21.56 -10.98
C HIS A 360 -8.92 -20.97 -10.23
N LEU A 361 -8.88 -19.66 -9.99
CA LEU A 361 -7.71 -19.01 -9.38
C LEU A 361 -7.36 -19.57 -8.00
N GLU A 362 -8.34 -19.76 -7.11
CA GLU A 362 -8.10 -20.31 -5.77
C GLU A 362 -7.63 -21.78 -5.82
N ASP A 363 -8.24 -22.61 -6.68
CA ASP A 363 -7.82 -24.00 -6.89
C ASP A 363 -6.40 -24.10 -7.48
N PHE A 364 -6.02 -23.15 -8.34
CA PHE A 364 -4.67 -23.04 -8.89
C PHE A 364 -3.65 -22.64 -7.81
N VAL A 365 -3.98 -21.67 -6.95
CA VAL A 365 -3.14 -21.32 -5.80
C VAL A 365 -3.01 -22.49 -4.84
N GLN A 366 -4.09 -23.23 -4.59
CA GLN A 366 -4.06 -24.40 -3.72
C GLN A 366 -3.19 -25.53 -4.30
N MET A 367 -3.14 -25.70 -5.62
CA MET A 367 -2.20 -26.62 -6.25
C MET A 367 -0.75 -26.24 -5.93
N ILE A 368 -0.37 -24.97 -6.08
CA ILE A 368 0.98 -24.51 -5.75
C ILE A 368 1.27 -24.77 -4.26
N LYS A 369 0.36 -24.39 -3.35
CA LYS A 369 0.53 -24.61 -1.90
C LYS A 369 0.61 -26.09 -1.51
N ASN A 370 -0.01 -27.00 -2.27
CA ASN A 370 0.11 -28.43 -2.04
C ASN A 370 1.46 -28.99 -2.51
N THR A 371 1.98 -28.47 -3.62
CA THR A 371 3.22 -28.92 -4.26
C THR A 371 4.46 -28.32 -3.60
N ASP A 372 4.36 -27.05 -3.20
CA ASP A 372 5.34 -26.29 -2.41
C ASP A 372 4.64 -25.63 -1.20
N PRO A 373 4.54 -26.34 -0.06
CA PRO A 373 3.89 -25.82 1.15
C PRO A 373 4.64 -24.69 1.85
N THR A 374 5.86 -24.38 1.41
CA THR A 374 6.70 -23.33 2.02
C THR A 374 6.65 -22.00 1.27
N ALA A 375 6.20 -22.02 0.01
CA ALA A 375 6.12 -20.82 -0.82
C ALA A 375 5.03 -19.85 -0.37
N ILE A 376 5.34 -18.56 -0.47
CA ILE A 376 4.36 -17.47 -0.33
C ILE A 376 3.74 -17.12 -1.68
N ILE A 377 2.47 -16.70 -1.70
CA ILE A 377 1.73 -16.43 -2.92
C ILE A 377 1.32 -14.96 -3.02
N GLY A 378 1.70 -14.32 -4.13
CA GLY A 378 1.24 -13.00 -4.55
C GLY A 378 0.22 -13.15 -5.65
N ALA A 379 -1.07 -13.21 -5.29
CA ALA A 379 -2.16 -13.34 -6.25
C ALA A 379 -3.34 -12.47 -5.82
N GLN A 380 -3.92 -11.72 -6.74
CA GLN A 380 -5.10 -10.89 -6.45
C GLN A 380 -6.12 -11.01 -7.57
N PRO A 381 -7.43 -11.15 -7.25
CA PRO A 381 -8.50 -11.21 -8.23
C PRO A 381 -8.67 -9.87 -8.95
N THR A 382 -8.60 -8.76 -8.21
CA THR A 382 -8.75 -7.39 -8.72
C THR A 382 -7.83 -6.43 -7.98
N GLY A 383 -7.45 -5.33 -8.64
CA GLY A 383 -6.78 -4.21 -7.97
C GLY A 383 -7.78 -3.38 -7.15
N LEU A 384 -7.35 -2.90 -5.99
CA LEU A 384 -8.12 -1.99 -5.15
C LEU A 384 -7.61 -0.57 -5.32
N TYR A 385 -8.48 0.42 -5.15
CA TYR A 385 -8.17 1.83 -5.37
C TYR A 385 -8.72 2.66 -4.21
N PHE A 386 -8.12 3.82 -3.96
CA PHE A 386 -8.64 4.76 -2.99
C PHE A 386 -9.94 5.39 -3.51
N THR A 387 -10.91 5.56 -2.61
CA THR A 387 -12.20 6.18 -2.90
C THR A 387 -12.48 7.34 -1.94
N ASP A 388 -13.32 8.28 -2.38
CA ASP A 388 -13.86 9.35 -1.56
C ASP A 388 -15.00 8.85 -0.63
N GLU A 389 -15.65 9.78 0.07
CA GLU A 389 -16.75 9.50 0.98
C GLU A 389 -18.03 8.98 0.30
N ASN A 390 -18.16 9.16 -1.02
CA ASN A 390 -19.28 8.68 -1.83
C ASN A 390 -18.98 7.29 -2.44
N GLY A 391 -17.75 6.79 -2.29
CA GLY A 391 -17.27 5.55 -2.90
C GLY A 391 -16.77 5.72 -4.33
N ASP A 392 -16.61 6.96 -4.80
CA ASP A 392 -16.03 7.26 -6.11
C ASP A 392 -14.51 7.21 -6.02
N ASN A 393 -13.83 6.71 -7.06
CA ASN A 393 -12.36 6.62 -7.02
C ASN A 393 -11.73 8.01 -6.92
N LEU A 394 -10.69 8.14 -6.10
CA LEU A 394 -9.78 9.28 -6.20
C LEU A 394 -8.99 9.15 -7.49
N LEU A 395 -8.99 10.23 -8.28
CA LEU A 395 -8.32 10.32 -9.57
C LEU A 395 -7.27 11.42 -9.53
N VAL A 396 -6.08 11.14 -10.04
CA VAL A 396 -5.09 12.17 -10.37
C VAL A 396 -5.52 12.81 -11.68
N ASP A 397 -5.57 14.14 -11.71
CA ASP A 397 -5.88 14.96 -12.91
C ASP A 397 -4.58 15.35 -13.61
N SER A 398 -3.54 15.70 -12.84
CA SER A 398 -2.23 16.07 -13.37
C SER A 398 -1.08 15.63 -12.47
N ASP A 399 0.03 15.23 -13.10
CA ASP A 399 1.32 14.92 -12.48
C ASP A 399 2.26 16.14 -12.38
N GLY A 400 1.91 17.27 -12.99
CA GLY A 400 2.68 18.51 -12.90
C GLY A 400 2.43 19.50 -14.04
N ILE A 401 3.14 20.63 -14.01
CA ILE A 401 3.03 21.68 -15.05
C ILE A 401 3.38 21.23 -16.47
N ASP A 402 4.21 20.18 -16.59
CA ASP A 402 4.72 19.65 -17.86
C ASP A 402 4.12 18.26 -18.15
N ASP A 403 2.91 17.99 -17.65
CA ASP A 403 2.21 16.73 -17.89
C ASP A 403 1.77 16.63 -19.36
N GLU A 404 2.32 15.65 -20.07
CA GLU A 404 2.01 15.39 -21.49
C GLU A 404 0.83 14.41 -21.67
N ASP A 405 0.44 13.67 -20.62
CA ASP A 405 -0.70 12.75 -20.63
C ASP A 405 -1.85 13.34 -19.81
N ASP A 406 -2.94 13.72 -20.48
CA ASP A 406 -4.11 14.34 -19.84
C ASP A 406 -5.13 13.31 -19.30
N SER A 407 -4.72 12.05 -19.18
CA SER A 407 -5.60 10.96 -18.73
C SER A 407 -5.73 10.93 -17.20
N ASP A 408 -6.95 11.13 -16.70
CA ASP A 408 -7.27 10.87 -15.30
C ASP A 408 -7.00 9.40 -14.93
N TYR A 409 -6.26 9.17 -13.84
CA TYR A 409 -5.97 7.81 -13.38
C TYR A 409 -6.22 7.59 -11.90
N ARG A 410 -6.58 6.34 -11.56
CA ARG A 410 -6.92 5.92 -10.19
C ARG A 410 -5.66 5.72 -9.35
N ILE A 411 -5.77 5.90 -8.04
CA ILE A 411 -4.65 5.68 -7.11
C ILE A 411 -4.77 4.27 -6.51
N ILE A 412 -3.78 3.40 -6.76
CA ILE A 412 -3.78 2.02 -6.28
C ILE A 412 -3.70 1.94 -4.75
N LYS A 413 -4.43 1.01 -4.17
CA LYS A 413 -4.43 0.68 -2.74
C LYS A 413 -4.06 -0.80 -2.56
N PHE A 414 -3.09 -1.09 -1.69
CA PHE A 414 -2.68 -2.46 -1.40
C PHE A 414 -3.30 -2.94 -0.09
N GLU A 415 -4.33 -3.77 -0.20
CA GLU A 415 -5.00 -4.41 0.94
C GLU A 415 -5.31 -5.87 0.60
N ALA A 416 -5.64 -6.63 1.64
CA ALA A 416 -6.12 -7.98 1.49
C ALA A 416 -7.52 -8.01 0.81
N ASN A 417 -7.72 -8.92 -0.14
CA ASN A 417 -9.00 -9.12 -0.85
C ASN A 417 -9.22 -10.57 -1.30
N SER A 418 -8.47 -11.50 -0.69
CA SER A 418 -8.61 -12.93 -0.91
C SER A 418 -8.04 -13.73 0.27
N THR A 419 -8.53 -14.94 0.42
CA THR A 419 -8.17 -15.92 1.47
C THR A 419 -6.88 -16.69 1.17
N TYR A 420 -6.33 -16.56 -0.04
CA TYR A 420 -5.25 -17.42 -0.53
C TYR A 420 -3.91 -16.71 -0.72
N GLN A 421 -3.90 -15.38 -0.75
CA GLN A 421 -2.67 -14.58 -0.86
C GLN A 421 -1.93 -14.50 0.48
N ASP A 422 -0.59 -14.48 0.44
CA ASP A 422 0.26 -14.28 1.61
C ASP A 422 0.87 -12.86 1.62
N TYR A 423 0.93 -12.21 0.44
CA TYR A 423 1.30 -10.82 0.26
C TYR A 423 0.54 -10.19 -0.92
N THR A 424 0.37 -8.88 -0.91
CA THR A 424 -0.25 -8.18 -2.04
C THR A 424 0.65 -8.27 -3.26
N LYS A 425 0.10 -8.66 -4.42
CA LYS A 425 0.91 -8.80 -5.65
C LYS A 425 1.60 -7.47 -6.03
N GLY A 426 1.06 -6.33 -5.65
CA GLY A 426 1.82 -5.08 -5.71
C GLY A 426 1.84 -4.38 -7.07
N HIS A 427 1.07 -4.85 -8.05
CA HIS A 427 0.98 -4.17 -9.35
C HIS A 427 0.39 -2.76 -9.15
N VAL A 428 1.13 -1.72 -9.56
CA VAL A 428 0.69 -0.32 -9.49
C VAL A 428 -0.52 -0.04 -10.39
N THR A 429 -1.06 1.19 -10.37
CA THR A 429 -2.10 1.57 -11.34
C THR A 429 -1.61 1.25 -12.76
N PRO A 430 -2.41 0.59 -13.60
CA PRO A 430 -1.93 0.14 -14.91
C PRO A 430 -1.35 1.30 -15.73
N LEU A 431 -0.11 1.14 -16.20
CA LEU A 431 0.61 2.19 -16.94
C LEU A 431 -0.15 2.63 -18.21
N GLY A 432 -0.91 1.72 -18.83
CA GLY A 432 -1.78 2.04 -19.96
C GLY A 432 -3.01 2.90 -19.62
N GLN A 433 -3.19 3.31 -18.36
CA GLN A 433 -4.19 4.29 -17.91
C GLN A 433 -3.58 5.69 -17.71
N GLY A 434 -2.33 5.92 -18.10
CA GLY A 434 -1.63 7.20 -17.96
C GLY A 434 -0.87 7.37 -16.64
N ALA A 435 -1.04 6.44 -15.68
CA ALA A 435 -0.36 6.53 -14.39
C ALA A 435 1.15 6.28 -14.50
N PRO A 436 2.02 7.26 -14.14
CA PRO A 436 3.46 7.02 -14.12
C PRO A 436 3.84 6.08 -12.97
N PRO A 437 4.89 5.26 -13.13
CA PRO A 437 5.38 4.36 -12.09
C PRO A 437 5.76 5.03 -10.76
N ASN A 438 6.19 6.30 -10.80
CA ASN A 438 6.56 7.09 -9.64
C ASN A 438 5.52 8.19 -9.30
N SER A 439 4.25 7.99 -9.65
CA SER A 439 3.16 8.95 -9.38
C SER A 439 3.27 9.57 -7.99
N TRP A 440 3.14 10.89 -7.93
CA TRP A 440 3.17 11.65 -6.68
C TRP A 440 2.08 11.18 -5.71
N ALA A 441 0.95 10.69 -6.23
CA ALA A 441 -0.16 10.18 -5.44
C ALA A 441 0.20 8.89 -4.68
N TYR A 442 1.19 8.12 -5.15
CA TYR A 442 1.67 6.97 -4.38
C TYR A 442 2.35 7.42 -3.08
N GLU A 443 3.04 8.57 -3.07
CA GLU A 443 3.69 9.09 -1.86
C GLU A 443 2.73 9.66 -0.82
N GLU A 444 1.56 10.10 -1.27
CA GLU A 444 0.53 10.72 -0.44
C GLU A 444 -0.59 9.76 0.00
N TYR A 445 -0.82 8.69 -0.75
CA TYR A 445 -1.91 7.75 -0.45
C TYR A 445 -1.41 6.32 -0.28
N THR A 446 -0.82 5.73 -1.33
CA THR A 446 -0.42 4.31 -1.35
C THR A 446 0.63 3.97 -0.29
N ILE A 447 1.75 4.68 -0.27
CA ILE A 447 2.85 4.44 0.68
C ILE A 447 2.43 4.78 2.11
N PRO A 448 1.75 5.91 2.41
CA PRO A 448 1.21 6.15 3.74
C PRO A 448 0.32 5.01 4.25
N ASN A 449 -0.61 4.51 3.44
CA ASN A 449 -1.47 3.38 3.82
C ASN A 449 -0.67 2.09 4.11
N MET A 450 0.42 1.85 3.38
CA MET A 450 1.31 0.72 3.64
C MET A 450 2.18 0.93 4.89
N VAL A 451 2.64 2.16 5.14
CA VAL A 451 3.49 2.50 6.29
C VAL A 451 2.70 2.48 7.60
N GLU A 452 1.46 2.96 7.54
CA GLU A 452 0.56 3.03 8.68
C GLU A 452 0.15 1.64 9.16
N ASN A 453 -0.21 0.77 8.23
CA ASN A 453 -0.46 -0.63 8.52
C ASN A 453 0.18 -1.53 7.44
N PRO A 454 1.37 -2.11 7.69
CA PRO A 454 2.09 -2.93 6.71
C PRO A 454 1.45 -4.31 6.49
N TRP A 455 0.45 -4.66 7.30
CA TRP A 455 -0.34 -5.87 7.17
C TRP A 455 -1.81 -5.51 6.99
N SER A 456 -2.56 -6.40 6.37
CA SER A 456 -4.01 -6.25 6.19
C SER A 456 -4.68 -7.60 6.38
N MET A 457 -6.00 -7.62 6.60
CA MET A 457 -6.75 -8.86 6.79
C MET A 457 -7.94 -8.95 5.84
N TYR A 458 -8.21 -10.16 5.37
CA TYR A 458 -9.42 -10.48 4.62
C TYR A 458 -9.95 -11.84 5.07
N GLU A 459 -11.13 -11.85 5.69
CA GLU A 459 -11.79 -13.08 6.17
C GLU A 459 -10.86 -13.95 7.04
N GLY A 460 -10.16 -13.32 7.98
CA GLY A 460 -9.18 -13.99 8.86
C GLY A 460 -7.81 -14.28 8.22
N ASN A 461 -7.63 -14.08 6.92
CA ASN A 461 -6.34 -14.23 6.26
C ASN A 461 -5.52 -12.95 6.35
N THR A 462 -4.38 -13.00 7.06
CA THR A 462 -3.45 -11.88 7.18
C THR A 462 -2.53 -11.81 5.97
N VAL A 463 -2.26 -10.62 5.45
CA VAL A 463 -1.54 -10.42 4.18
C VAL A 463 -0.54 -9.29 4.33
N LEU A 464 0.72 -9.53 3.96
CA LEU A 464 1.76 -8.49 3.93
C LEU A 464 1.52 -7.53 2.76
N LYS A 465 1.62 -6.22 3.01
CA LYS A 465 1.60 -5.23 1.94
C LYS A 465 2.96 -5.16 1.25
N HIS A 466 2.95 -5.59 0.00
CA HIS A 466 4.07 -5.55 -0.93
C HIS A 466 3.66 -4.77 -2.20
N VAL A 467 4.57 -3.94 -2.71
CA VAL A 467 4.40 -3.20 -3.96
C VAL A 467 5.50 -3.55 -4.96
N TRP A 468 5.17 -3.59 -6.25
CA TRP A 468 6.12 -3.81 -7.32
C TRP A 468 6.11 -2.58 -8.23
N PHE A 469 7.20 -1.81 -8.22
CA PHE A 469 7.32 -0.58 -8.98
C PHE A 469 8.12 -0.79 -10.27
N PRO A 470 7.56 -0.46 -11.44
CA PRO A 470 8.37 -0.31 -12.65
C PRO A 470 9.41 0.77 -12.47
N ILE A 471 10.69 0.49 -12.76
CA ILE A 471 11.73 1.54 -12.72
C ILE A 471 11.70 2.42 -13.99
N ARG A 472 11.10 1.89 -15.07
CA ARG A 472 10.92 2.51 -16.39
C ARG A 472 9.44 2.70 -16.71
N GLU A 473 9.15 3.45 -17.78
CA GLU A 473 7.79 3.70 -18.29
C GLU A 473 7.03 2.43 -18.68
N LYS A 474 7.72 1.30 -18.85
CA LYS A 474 7.13 0.00 -19.12
C LYS A 474 7.75 -1.11 -18.28
N TRP A 475 6.89 -2.04 -17.87
CA TRP A 475 7.28 -3.30 -17.26
C TRP A 475 8.23 -4.10 -18.15
N HIS A 476 9.41 -4.45 -17.62
CA HIS A 476 10.35 -5.40 -18.24
C HIS A 476 10.84 -5.01 -19.65
N VAL A 477 10.81 -3.71 -20.03
CA VAL A 477 11.33 -3.22 -21.32
C VAL A 477 12.42 -2.16 -21.08
N SER A 478 13.67 -2.62 -21.11
CA SER A 478 14.92 -1.84 -20.94
C SER A 478 15.07 -0.66 -21.91
N SER A 479 14.53 -0.77 -23.13
CA SER A 479 14.62 0.30 -24.13
C SER A 479 13.75 1.53 -23.82
N HIS A 480 12.83 1.46 -22.85
CA HIS A 480 12.01 2.60 -22.46
C HIS A 480 12.73 3.52 -21.45
N PRO A 481 12.37 4.82 -21.39
CA PRO A 481 12.98 5.75 -20.46
C PRO A 481 12.87 5.30 -19.00
N ILE A 482 13.92 5.60 -18.24
CA ILE A 482 13.92 5.49 -16.78
C ILE A 482 13.02 6.58 -16.20
N VAL A 483 12.21 6.23 -15.21
CA VAL A 483 11.23 7.13 -14.60
C VAL A 483 11.69 7.59 -13.22
N PHE A 484 12.19 6.65 -12.42
CA PHE A 484 12.67 6.94 -11.07
C PHE A 484 14.04 7.64 -11.09
N GLY A 485 14.20 8.60 -10.19
CA GLY A 485 15.50 9.10 -9.77
C GLY A 485 16.07 8.33 -8.57
N ILE A 486 17.18 8.81 -8.03
CA ILE A 486 17.77 8.21 -6.81
C ILE A 486 16.96 8.58 -5.56
N GLU A 487 16.52 9.84 -5.43
CA GLU A 487 15.92 10.33 -4.18
C GLU A 487 14.49 9.84 -3.97
N ASP A 488 13.66 9.80 -5.01
CA ASP A 488 12.32 9.21 -4.96
C ASP A 488 12.40 7.69 -4.75
N ALA A 489 13.23 6.96 -5.51
CA ALA A 489 13.39 5.51 -5.31
C ALA A 489 13.90 5.17 -3.91
N TYR A 490 14.88 5.92 -3.38
CA TYR A 490 15.37 5.73 -2.02
C TYR A 490 14.33 6.09 -0.97
N ARG A 491 13.59 7.19 -1.14
CA ARG A 491 12.52 7.60 -0.22
C ARG A 491 11.41 6.56 -0.14
N PHE A 492 10.95 6.03 -1.28
CA PHE A 492 9.96 4.94 -1.33
C PHE A 492 10.47 3.73 -0.57
N THR A 493 11.70 3.31 -0.87
CA THR A 493 12.31 2.14 -0.26
C THR A 493 12.47 2.28 1.25
N LYS A 494 13.07 3.38 1.71
CA LYS A 494 13.31 3.67 3.13
C LYS A 494 11.99 3.64 3.91
N ARG A 495 10.95 4.32 3.42
CA ARG A 495 9.64 4.41 4.10
C ARG A 495 9.01 3.03 4.30
N LEU A 496 8.96 2.22 3.24
CA LEU A 496 8.32 0.90 3.27
C LEU A 496 9.12 -0.11 4.10
N VAL A 497 10.44 -0.18 3.91
CA VAL A 497 11.34 -1.08 4.65
C VAL A 497 11.30 -0.78 6.16
N GLN A 498 11.39 0.49 6.56
CA GLN A 498 11.36 0.86 7.99
C GLN A 498 10.00 0.58 8.65
N ALA A 499 8.92 0.58 7.87
CA ALA A 499 7.59 0.22 8.34
C ALA A 499 7.33 -1.30 8.36
N ASN A 500 8.29 -2.12 7.92
CA ASN A 500 8.12 -3.57 7.71
C ASN A 500 7.10 -3.96 6.62
N ALA A 501 6.75 -3.03 5.73
CA ALA A 501 6.17 -3.36 4.43
C ALA A 501 7.27 -3.87 3.48
N ALA A 502 6.91 -4.28 2.27
CA ALA A 502 7.87 -4.76 1.28
C ALA A 502 7.74 -4.05 -0.06
N LEU A 503 8.83 -4.03 -0.83
CA LEU A 503 8.77 -3.60 -2.23
C LEU A 503 9.73 -4.38 -3.12
N THR A 504 9.38 -4.44 -4.41
CA THR A 504 10.27 -4.87 -5.48
C THR A 504 10.36 -3.75 -6.53
N PHE A 505 11.53 -3.50 -7.11
CA PHE A 505 11.64 -2.76 -8.37
C PHE A 505 11.63 -3.73 -9.56
N ALA A 506 10.84 -3.42 -10.59
CA ALA A 506 10.80 -4.13 -11.85
C ALA A 506 11.98 -3.71 -12.73
N THR A 507 13.19 -3.99 -12.25
CA THR A 507 14.44 -3.79 -12.98
C THR A 507 14.50 -4.70 -14.22
N THR A 508 15.29 -4.27 -15.19
CA THR A 508 15.44 -4.90 -16.49
C THR A 508 16.89 -5.30 -16.73
N ILE A 509 17.09 -6.21 -17.68
CA ILE A 509 18.42 -6.58 -18.17
C ILE A 509 18.74 -5.84 -19.47
N ASP A 510 20.02 -5.60 -19.72
CA ASP A 510 20.50 -5.00 -20.95
C ASP A 510 20.24 -5.91 -22.15
N ASP A 511 19.36 -5.45 -23.05
CA ASP A 511 19.06 -6.04 -24.35
C ASP A 511 19.51 -5.13 -25.52
N THR A 512 20.02 -3.93 -25.23
CA THR A 512 20.33 -2.89 -26.22
C THR A 512 21.82 -2.58 -26.36
N GLY A 513 22.62 -2.90 -25.33
CA GLY A 513 24.02 -2.54 -25.18
C GLY A 513 24.99 -3.71 -25.34
N SER A 514 26.16 -3.56 -24.73
CA SER A 514 27.26 -4.52 -24.80
C SER A 514 27.19 -5.61 -23.75
N ASP A 515 26.55 -5.35 -22.62
CA ASP A 515 26.60 -6.19 -21.43
C ASP A 515 25.30 -6.98 -21.30
N LYS A 516 25.00 -7.71 -22.36
CA LYS A 516 23.72 -8.41 -22.51
C LYS A 516 23.49 -9.43 -21.40
N GLY A 517 22.33 -9.34 -20.74
CA GLY A 517 21.97 -10.21 -19.62
C GLY A 517 22.44 -9.72 -18.24
N TYR A 518 23.05 -8.53 -18.15
CA TYR A 518 23.32 -7.81 -16.91
C TYR A 518 22.19 -6.81 -16.62
N MET A 519 22.08 -6.29 -15.40
CA MET A 519 21.11 -5.22 -15.12
C MET A 519 21.48 -3.98 -15.94
N MET A 520 20.49 -3.19 -16.37
CA MET A 520 20.77 -1.91 -17.03
C MET A 520 21.61 -0.98 -16.13
N ASP A 521 22.68 -0.38 -16.67
CA ASP A 521 23.63 0.46 -15.92
C ASP A 521 22.97 1.63 -15.15
N ASP A 522 22.00 2.28 -15.77
CA ASP A 522 21.25 3.41 -15.19
C ASP A 522 20.34 2.96 -14.03
N GLU A 523 19.79 1.76 -14.09
CA GLU A 523 19.04 1.14 -13.00
C GLU A 523 19.97 0.67 -11.87
N MET A 524 21.08 0.02 -12.21
CA MET A 524 22.10 -0.42 -11.25
C MET A 524 22.65 0.77 -10.46
N LEU A 525 22.83 1.94 -11.09
CA LEU A 525 23.20 3.18 -10.40
C LEU A 525 22.21 3.56 -9.29
N ILE A 526 20.90 3.45 -9.55
CA ILE A 526 19.86 3.72 -8.55
C ILE A 526 19.88 2.65 -7.46
N MET A 527 19.92 1.36 -7.84
CA MET A 527 19.89 0.25 -6.88
C MET A 527 21.09 0.29 -5.93
N LYS A 528 22.28 0.63 -6.41
CA LYS A 528 23.48 0.82 -5.57
C LYS A 528 23.31 1.98 -4.61
N ALA A 529 22.75 3.10 -5.05
CA ALA A 529 22.49 4.23 -4.17
C ALA A 529 21.49 3.89 -3.06
N ILE A 530 20.45 3.10 -3.36
CA ILE A 530 19.51 2.57 -2.36
C ILE A 530 20.24 1.64 -1.38
N ASN A 531 20.96 0.65 -1.92
CA ASN A 531 21.72 -0.33 -1.16
C ASN A 531 22.65 0.33 -0.15
N ASP A 532 23.54 1.21 -0.61
CA ASP A 532 24.56 1.86 0.20
C ASP A 532 23.95 2.74 1.31
N ARG A 533 22.83 3.40 1.03
CA ARG A 533 22.14 4.27 1.97
C ARG A 533 21.28 3.50 2.99
N LEU A 534 20.77 2.32 2.65
CA LEU A 534 20.01 1.48 3.60
C LEU A 534 20.95 0.79 4.61
N ILE A 535 22.16 0.42 4.19
CA ILE A 535 23.14 -0.22 5.09
C ILE A 535 23.98 0.78 5.88
N SER A 536 23.84 2.08 5.63
CA SER A 536 24.57 3.10 6.37
C SER A 536 24.12 3.16 7.84
N ILE A 537 25.03 3.56 8.73
CA ILE A 537 24.74 3.72 10.16
C ILE A 537 25.11 5.15 10.60
N PRO A 538 24.13 6.02 10.90
CA PRO A 538 22.68 5.79 10.79
C PRO A 538 22.21 5.64 9.33
N ILE A 539 21.03 5.05 9.14
CA ILE A 539 20.39 5.00 7.81
C ILE A 539 20.28 6.43 7.29
N ALA A 540 20.70 6.65 6.05
CA ALA A 540 20.77 8.00 5.49
C ALA A 540 19.38 8.67 5.44
N GLU A 541 19.36 10.01 5.56
CA GLU A 541 18.13 10.76 5.32
C GLU A 541 17.86 10.89 3.83
N CYS A 542 16.57 10.89 3.45
CA CYS A 542 16.11 11.16 2.10
C CYS A 542 15.59 12.60 2.02
N GLU A 543 15.58 13.18 0.82
CA GLU A 543 14.88 14.44 0.60
C GLU A 543 13.39 14.30 0.97
N PRO A 544 12.81 15.20 1.78
CA PRO A 544 11.38 15.15 2.08
C PRO A 544 10.54 15.27 0.81
N TYR A 545 9.47 14.49 0.75
CA TYR A 545 8.50 14.60 -0.33
C TYR A 545 7.90 16.01 -0.39
N VAL A 546 7.77 16.54 -1.60
CA VAL A 546 7.03 17.75 -1.92
C VAL A 546 6.21 17.45 -3.17
N ARG A 547 4.90 17.69 -3.12
CA ARG A 547 4.04 17.51 -4.28
C ARG A 547 4.55 18.36 -5.46
N PRO A 548 4.67 17.79 -6.68
CA PRO A 548 5.09 18.55 -7.85
C PRO A 548 4.22 19.78 -8.11
N GLU A 549 4.81 20.85 -8.62
CA GLU A 549 4.04 22.03 -9.01
C GLU A 549 3.08 21.66 -10.15
N GLY A 550 1.80 22.02 -10.02
CA GLY A 550 0.75 21.69 -10.99
C GLY A 550 0.04 20.36 -10.73
N ALA A 551 0.61 19.47 -9.91
CA ALA A 551 0.01 18.19 -9.60
C ALA A 551 -1.21 18.33 -8.68
N HIS A 552 -2.33 17.70 -9.05
CA HIS A 552 -3.58 17.75 -8.29
C HIS A 552 -4.53 16.60 -8.65
N LEU A 553 -5.48 16.33 -7.75
CA LEU A 553 -6.57 15.39 -8.00
C LEU A 553 -7.72 16.04 -8.79
N VAL A 554 -8.54 15.20 -9.43
CA VAL A 554 -9.80 15.63 -10.04
C VAL A 554 -10.70 16.23 -8.97
N GLY A 555 -11.16 17.45 -9.19
CA GLY A 555 -12.03 18.16 -8.25
C GLY A 555 -11.30 18.73 -7.02
N GLU A 556 -10.01 18.42 -6.83
CA GLU A 556 -9.15 19.24 -6.02
C GLU A 556 -9.01 20.56 -6.77
N ALA A 557 -9.64 21.62 -6.23
CA ALA A 557 -9.39 22.95 -6.76
C ALA A 557 -7.89 23.13 -6.71
N ALA A 558 -7.24 23.20 -7.87
CA ALA A 558 -5.84 23.54 -7.95
C ALA A 558 -5.71 24.77 -7.07
N LEU A 559 -5.08 24.61 -5.90
CA LEU A 559 -4.49 25.72 -5.20
C LEU A 559 -3.32 26.10 -6.08
N SER A 560 -3.67 26.70 -7.23
CA SER A 560 -2.87 27.64 -7.92
C SER A 560 -2.27 28.45 -6.78
N VAL A 561 -0.95 28.36 -6.65
CA VAL A 561 -0.22 29.58 -6.39
C VAL A 561 -0.83 30.54 -7.39
N LEU A 562 -1.82 31.34 -6.95
CA LEU A 562 -2.28 32.47 -7.71
C LEU A 562 -0.97 33.16 -7.97
N ASN A 563 -0.49 33.02 -9.21
CA ASN A 563 0.65 33.72 -9.70
C ASN A 563 0.15 35.16 -9.70
N TYR A 564 0.23 35.76 -8.51
CA TYR A 564 -0.11 37.14 -8.28
C TYR A 564 0.86 37.84 -9.21
N ASN A 565 0.27 38.38 -10.25
CA ASN A 565 0.99 38.91 -11.38
C ASN A 565 2.00 39.89 -10.78
N SER A 566 3.27 39.82 -11.18
CA SER A 566 4.34 40.52 -10.45
C SER A 566 4.14 42.03 -10.32
N SER A 567 3.17 42.56 -11.06
CA SER A 567 2.60 43.90 -11.05
C SER A 567 1.75 44.28 -9.83
N GLU A 568 1.38 43.37 -8.94
CA GLU A 568 0.44 43.68 -7.84
C GLU A 568 1.11 44.15 -6.53
N VAL A 569 2.42 43.91 -6.40
CA VAL A 569 3.22 44.45 -5.30
C VAL A 569 4.53 45.04 -5.84
N GLU A 570 4.72 46.34 -5.64
CA GLU A 570 5.91 47.06 -6.08
C GLU A 570 6.90 47.27 -4.93
N PHE A 571 8.20 47.11 -5.23
CA PHE A 571 9.30 47.25 -4.28
C PHE A 571 10.26 48.30 -4.79
N PHE A 572 10.36 49.45 -4.11
CA PHE A 572 11.26 50.52 -4.54
C PHE A 572 11.80 51.37 -3.37
N PRO A 573 12.99 51.97 -3.52
CA PRO A 573 13.94 51.73 -4.60
C PRO A 573 14.58 50.33 -4.47
N ASN A 574 14.95 49.72 -5.60
CA ASN A 574 15.79 48.52 -5.65
C ASN A 574 16.89 48.76 -6.70
N PRO A 575 18.16 48.96 -6.31
CA PRO A 575 18.72 48.77 -4.96
C PRO A 575 18.22 49.78 -3.90
N ALA A 576 18.07 49.32 -2.65
CA ALA A 576 17.72 50.13 -1.48
C ALA A 576 18.96 50.49 -0.66
N SER A 577 19.06 51.72 -0.14
CA SER A 577 20.19 52.15 0.71
C SER A 577 19.79 52.29 2.19
N GLU A 578 18.67 52.97 2.45
CA GLU A 578 18.17 53.22 3.81
C GLU A 578 16.78 52.64 4.05
N THR A 579 15.87 52.79 3.09
CA THR A 579 14.48 52.33 3.20
C THR A 579 14.04 51.61 1.94
N LEU A 580 13.20 50.59 2.12
CA LEU A 580 12.50 49.90 1.04
C LEU A 580 11.00 50.13 1.21
N THR A 581 10.37 50.71 0.20
CA THR A 581 8.92 50.92 0.14
C THR A 581 8.26 49.75 -0.58
N LEU A 582 7.19 49.24 0.01
CA LEU A 582 6.33 48.21 -0.57
C LEU A 582 4.94 48.80 -0.78
N ASN A 583 4.43 48.72 -2.00
CA ASN A 583 3.05 49.05 -2.35
C ASN A 583 2.31 47.79 -2.74
N ARG A 584 1.09 47.57 -2.26
CA ARG A 584 0.23 46.43 -2.63
C ARG A 584 -1.11 46.90 -3.16
N MET A 585 -1.63 46.19 -4.17
CA MET A 585 -2.97 46.38 -4.71
C MET A 585 -4.06 45.65 -3.89
N THR A 586 -3.68 44.59 -3.14
CA THR A 586 -4.60 43.76 -2.37
C THR A 586 -4.19 43.68 -0.90
N SER A 587 -5.14 43.42 0.01
CA SER A 587 -4.86 43.33 1.46
C SER A 587 -4.56 41.90 1.94
N GLU A 588 -4.44 40.95 1.01
CA GLU A 588 -4.38 39.51 1.31
C GLU A 588 -3.04 39.09 1.91
N VAL A 589 -1.94 39.77 1.60
CA VAL A 589 -0.63 39.54 2.23
C VAL A 589 -0.38 40.56 3.34
N ASN A 590 -0.27 40.11 4.58
CA ASN A 590 -0.21 40.98 5.76
C ASN A 590 1.01 40.73 6.65
N HIS A 591 1.93 39.86 6.25
CA HIS A 591 3.14 39.55 7.00
C HIS A 591 4.37 39.62 6.09
N ILE A 592 5.38 40.38 6.49
CA ILE A 592 6.62 40.64 5.72
C ILE A 592 7.78 40.03 6.46
N THR A 593 8.59 39.23 5.78
CA THR A 593 9.82 38.64 6.31
C THR A 593 10.96 38.86 5.32
N VAL A 594 12.14 39.24 5.80
CA VAL A 594 13.33 39.41 4.95
C VAL A 594 14.36 38.34 5.33
N PHE A 595 14.91 37.68 4.32
CA PHE A 595 15.93 36.65 4.45
C PHE A 595 17.22 37.06 3.73
N ASN A 596 18.38 36.65 4.25
CA ASN A 596 19.64 36.71 3.52
C ASN A 596 19.78 35.51 2.54
N THR A 597 20.88 35.42 1.80
CA THR A 597 21.10 34.37 0.79
C THR A 597 21.28 32.96 1.34
N ILE A 598 21.48 32.82 2.65
CA ILE A 598 21.60 31.52 3.35
C ILE A 598 20.30 31.16 4.10
N GLY A 599 19.20 31.89 3.87
CA GLY A 599 17.89 31.60 4.45
C GLY A 599 17.68 32.09 5.90
N THR A 600 18.61 32.85 6.47
CA THR A 600 18.45 33.41 7.82
C THR A 600 17.48 34.59 7.79
N LYS A 601 16.48 34.59 8.68
CA LYS A 601 15.55 35.72 8.87
C LYS A 601 16.31 36.91 9.48
N VAL A 602 16.29 38.05 8.81
CA VAL A 602 16.99 39.28 9.23
C VAL A 602 16.04 40.42 9.59
N LEU A 603 14.79 40.39 9.12
CA LEU A 603 13.76 41.39 9.45
C LEU A 603 12.36 40.78 9.37
N GLU A 604 11.44 41.27 10.20
CA GLU A 604 10.03 40.86 10.20
C GLU A 604 9.12 42.06 10.50
N LYS A 605 7.96 42.14 9.84
CA LYS A 605 6.99 43.22 10.03
C LYS A 605 5.56 42.79 9.65
N VAL A 606 4.58 43.15 10.47
CA VAL A 606 3.15 43.02 10.14
C VAL A 606 2.69 44.21 9.28
N TRP A 607 2.01 43.93 8.16
CA TRP A 607 1.43 44.90 7.24
C TRP A 607 -0.09 44.95 7.39
N HIS A 608 -0.55 45.80 8.32
CA HIS A 608 -1.97 45.97 8.64
C HIS A 608 -2.86 46.26 7.42
N ASN A 609 -4.05 45.67 7.39
CA ASN A 609 -4.99 45.70 6.26
C ASN A 609 -5.50 47.11 5.87
N GLY A 610 -5.36 48.10 6.75
CA GLY A 610 -5.78 49.50 6.50
C GLY A 610 -4.80 50.35 5.67
N SER A 611 -3.66 49.80 5.23
CA SER A 611 -2.67 50.53 4.42
C SER A 611 -2.25 49.76 3.17
N THR A 612 -2.24 50.43 2.01
CA THR A 612 -1.74 49.88 0.74
C THR A 612 -0.23 50.10 0.56
N THR A 613 0.42 50.83 1.47
CA THR A 613 1.87 51.10 1.44
C THR A 613 2.50 50.83 2.80
N THR A 614 3.73 50.34 2.82
CA THR A 614 4.56 50.22 4.03
C THR A 614 6.03 50.39 3.69
N GLN A 615 6.85 50.67 4.70
CA GLN A 615 8.30 50.83 4.55
C GLN A 615 9.05 49.89 5.50
N LEU A 616 10.16 49.34 5.02
CA LEU A 616 11.14 48.60 5.81
C LEU A 616 12.39 49.46 6.00
N ASP A 617 12.93 49.45 7.22
CA ASP A 617 14.21 50.09 7.53
C ASP A 617 15.34 49.11 7.19
N MET A 618 16.19 49.50 6.24
CA MET A 618 17.26 48.68 5.68
C MET A 618 18.62 49.05 6.26
N ARG A 619 18.71 50.09 7.11
CA ARG A 619 19.98 50.66 7.60
C ARG A 619 20.82 49.67 8.40
N SER A 620 20.18 48.71 9.07
CA SER A 620 20.83 47.65 9.84
C SER A 620 21.36 46.48 9.02
N LEU A 621 21.00 46.37 7.74
CA LEU A 621 21.40 45.27 6.86
C LEU A 621 22.65 45.64 6.06
N ASP A 622 23.60 44.72 5.91
CA ASP A 622 24.82 44.96 5.10
C ASP A 622 24.52 44.95 3.61
N SER A 623 25.38 45.58 2.79
CA SER A 623 25.25 45.57 1.34
C SER A 623 25.25 44.13 0.80
N GLY A 624 24.26 43.77 -0.01
CA GLY A 624 24.08 42.39 -0.46
C GLY A 624 22.71 42.10 -1.04
N ILE A 625 22.49 40.82 -1.40
CA ILE A 625 21.22 40.32 -1.92
C ILE A 625 20.36 39.82 -0.76
N TYR A 626 19.09 40.17 -0.76
CA TYR A 626 18.10 39.69 0.20
C TYR A 626 16.82 39.26 -0.51
N PHE A 627 16.02 38.44 0.17
CA PHE A 627 14.72 37.98 -0.30
C PHE A 627 13.63 38.47 0.67
N VAL A 628 12.66 39.22 0.16
CA VAL A 628 11.49 39.66 0.92
C VAL A 628 10.33 38.72 0.62
N LYS A 629 9.89 37.97 1.63
CA LYS A 629 8.70 37.13 1.60
C LYS A 629 7.51 37.87 2.21
N LEU A 630 6.43 37.98 1.46
CA LEU A 630 5.11 38.41 1.92
C LEU A 630 4.28 37.17 2.16
N SER A 631 3.48 37.11 3.23
CA SER A 631 2.69 35.94 3.59
C SER A 631 1.41 36.31 4.34
N ASN A 632 0.49 35.35 4.49
CA ASN A 632 -0.70 35.46 5.34
C ASN A 632 -0.99 34.16 6.12
N SER A 633 -2.07 34.16 6.89
CA SER A 633 -2.51 33.02 7.72
C SER A 633 -3.09 31.84 6.93
N ASN A 634 -3.36 32.01 5.63
CA ASN A 634 -3.97 30.99 4.78
C ASN A 634 -2.91 30.39 3.82
N HIS A 635 -1.66 30.31 4.27
CA HIS A 635 -0.51 29.74 3.55
C HIS A 635 -0.12 30.41 2.22
N TYR A 636 -0.69 31.55 1.84
CA TYR A 636 -0.28 32.30 0.66
C TYR A 636 1.06 33.01 0.89
N SER A 637 1.97 33.00 -0.09
CA SER A 637 3.20 33.80 -0.01
C SER A 637 3.78 34.27 -1.35
N ILE A 638 4.44 35.44 -1.35
CA ILE A 638 5.13 36.04 -2.50
C ILE A 638 6.57 36.34 -2.08
N THR A 639 7.57 35.89 -2.84
CA THR A 639 8.99 36.19 -2.55
C THR A 639 9.62 37.06 -3.65
N ARG A 640 10.32 38.13 -3.26
CA ARG A 640 11.02 39.05 -4.18
C ARG A 640 12.46 39.28 -3.78
N LYS A 641 13.36 39.22 -4.77
CA LYS A 641 14.77 39.57 -4.62
C LYS A 641 14.94 41.09 -4.56
N ILE A 642 15.68 41.56 -3.57
CA ILE A 642 16.10 42.96 -3.43
C ILE A 642 17.62 43.05 -3.27
N ILE A 643 18.18 44.21 -3.60
CA ILE A 643 19.59 44.53 -3.42
C ILE A 643 19.69 45.67 -2.41
N VAL A 644 20.51 45.49 -1.37
CA VAL A 644 20.88 46.58 -0.46
C VAL A 644 22.25 47.11 -0.89
N SER A 645 22.35 48.42 -1.12
CA SER A 645 23.58 49.10 -1.54
C SER A 645 23.79 50.37 -0.73
N LYS A 646 24.75 50.34 0.20
CA LYS A 646 25.18 51.50 1.01
C LYS A 646 26.28 52.30 0.35
#